data_AF-A0A7J4BYN0-F1
#
_entry.id   AF-A0A7J4BYN0-F1
#
_cell.length_a   1.000
_cell.length_b   1.000
_cell.length_c   1.000
_cell.angle_alpha   90.00
_cell.angle_beta   90.00
_cell.angle_gamma   90.00
#
_symmetry.space_group_name_H-M   'P 1'
#
loop_
_entity.id
_entity.type
_entity.pdbx_description
1 polymer ?
#
loop_
_entity_poly.entity_id
_entity_poly.type
_entity_poly.pdbx_seq_one_letter_code
_entity_poly.pdbx_strand_id
1 'polypeptide(L)'
;MIIVPMTGFVGSVTASTTPTHVISDQTWTAAGNPYLIDDMLVIMPDKTLTIEEGVVIEFTPTGWLDVRGDLNVLGTAADPVLFTIDSANATSTSQWGGIQLQTDDFDVDLVMRNAIVTRAMNGIFIACCHQGSILIEDSTFLNNNVGIHGYAGYDAIINNVVFMNNTVGVASSDKDISNSTFVGNEFGISSAERTDVRYSLFENNDIAAYGGRGVLLCNVIQDNRIGVQAFYEGWALEHNVIQDNSEIGVITGQYDGIVPHAWGNSFLNNGLGANTIADINVQHTNNINIDFEDNWWGTTDSNIIDATVYDFLDQSSLGLVDYTPTLNANPNGTACPGDDSPTNPDLDTNPTNPGGDVNGLNPDINETGPIGHDNYTDPDTNDTGPIGHDDETASDTNHTDHTPRISLWPGKVNQHNENGIWMTDPDGVSGGHPSTLYSSDYGDRKLEYCQKFWPNTQSIELRDNRETITFWTAGNTDSVVSTRDVYECVFNHNDTDEDADYHHQLDELQEREQQSWEDAMEECDRAWAELDEHYMMMVESLEEQMMDEIEMELWGLDDSLSIRYDEFDVQYNELLIQLSEAEDEDEAAVIIQEIQSLRESEQQVIEWVYDVYHARIADIIEQYDAMIDALDDEAFESLRHDVETDCEALFEELEEQFRAEYEALESMTEVEDENSCGDDERCTDRDENYMEEFGIGHSVPGFTGLLSVLAITGAVLLTGRRGLHETRGRARAVNPFNDAED
;
A
#
# COMPACT_ATOMS: atom_id res chain seq x y z
N MET A 1 -58.33 -33.60 50.36
CA MET A 1 -57.39 -32.51 50.72
C MET A 1 -55.99 -33.01 50.39
N ILE A 2 -55.09 -32.10 50.01
CA ILE A 2 -53.79 -32.29 49.31
C ILE A 2 -54.03 -32.20 47.79
N ILE A 3 -54.30 -31.00 47.25
CA ILE A 3 -53.40 -29.86 46.94
C ILE A 3 -52.37 -30.25 45.87
N VAL A 4 -52.72 -29.89 44.64
CA VAL A 4 -51.84 -29.75 43.48
C VAL A 4 -51.06 -28.43 43.65
N PRO A 5 -49.73 -28.38 43.46
CA PRO A 5 -49.05 -27.13 43.13
C PRO A 5 -48.83 -27.02 41.62
N MET A 6 -49.05 -25.79 41.18
CA MET A 6 -48.98 -25.26 39.83
C MET A 6 -47.59 -25.36 39.21
N THR A 7 -47.61 -25.66 37.92
CA THR A 7 -46.81 -25.05 36.85
C THR A 7 -45.82 -23.96 37.29
N GLY A 8 -44.53 -24.30 37.27
CA GLY A 8 -43.47 -23.31 37.09
C GLY A 8 -43.42 -22.96 35.61
N PHE A 9 -43.77 -21.72 35.30
CA PHE A 9 -43.61 -21.09 34.00
C PHE A 9 -42.15 -21.24 33.58
N VAL A 10 -41.91 -21.80 32.39
CA VAL A 10 -40.63 -21.65 31.69
C VAL A 10 -40.51 -20.16 31.45
N GLY A 11 -39.58 -19.49 32.12
CA GLY A 11 -39.17 -18.16 31.68
C GLY A 11 -38.60 -18.34 30.29
N SER A 12 -39.35 -17.96 29.26
CA SER A 12 -38.75 -17.61 27.99
C SER A 12 -37.80 -16.46 28.33
N VAL A 13 -36.49 -16.72 28.28
CA VAL A 13 -35.53 -15.65 28.03
C VAL A 13 -35.87 -15.21 26.61
N THR A 14 -36.71 -14.18 26.50
CA THR A 14 -36.82 -13.46 25.25
C THR A 14 -35.43 -12.87 25.03
N ALA A 15 -34.75 -13.30 23.97
CA ALA A 15 -33.65 -12.54 23.41
C ALA A 15 -34.11 -11.08 23.39
N SER A 16 -33.39 -10.22 24.11
CA SER A 16 -33.62 -8.78 24.01
C SER A 16 -33.43 -8.48 22.53
N THR A 17 -34.47 -8.00 21.85
CA THR A 17 -34.33 -7.52 20.48
C THR A 17 -33.22 -6.47 20.52
N THR A 18 -32.05 -6.82 20.01
CA THR A 18 -30.90 -5.93 19.99
C THR A 18 -31.35 -4.67 19.25
N PRO A 19 -31.14 -3.47 19.82
CA PRO A 19 -31.50 -2.25 19.12
C PRO A 19 -30.85 -2.28 17.74
N THR A 20 -31.58 -1.98 16.67
CA THR A 20 -30.99 -1.86 15.33
C THR A 20 -30.01 -0.68 15.21
N HIS A 21 -29.92 0.16 16.26
CA HIS A 21 -29.10 1.37 16.30
C HIS A 21 -28.55 1.63 17.71
N VAL A 22 -27.29 2.04 17.80
CA VAL A 22 -26.65 2.65 18.98
C VAL A 22 -26.83 4.17 18.89
N ILE A 23 -27.88 4.69 19.52
CA ILE A 23 -28.27 6.12 19.48
C ILE A 23 -27.79 6.95 20.67
N SER A 24 -27.12 6.30 21.62
CA SER A 24 -26.46 6.86 22.81
C SER A 24 -25.27 5.96 23.13
N ASP A 25 -24.25 6.50 23.78
CA ASP A 25 -23.11 5.69 24.22
C ASP A 25 -23.59 4.48 25.03
N GLN A 26 -23.04 3.31 24.70
CA GLN A 26 -23.45 2.04 25.27
C GLN A 26 -22.25 1.21 25.66
N THR A 27 -22.43 0.40 26.71
CA THR A 27 -21.46 -0.59 27.14
C THR A 27 -22.13 -1.96 27.13
N TRP A 28 -21.57 -2.90 26.38
CA TRP A 28 -21.98 -4.29 26.35
C TRP A 28 -21.06 -5.10 27.27
N THR A 29 -21.66 -6.01 28.03
CA THR A 29 -20.98 -6.77 29.08
C THR A 29 -21.39 -8.23 28.98
N ALA A 30 -20.56 -9.15 29.47
CA ALA A 30 -20.84 -10.59 29.40
C ALA A 30 -22.18 -11.01 30.05
N ALA A 31 -22.77 -10.17 30.92
CA ALA A 31 -24.10 -10.39 31.49
C ALA A 31 -25.24 -10.36 30.46
N GLY A 32 -25.01 -9.76 29.29
CA GLY A 32 -25.96 -9.69 28.17
C GLY A 32 -25.82 -10.81 27.15
N ASN A 33 -24.82 -11.68 27.28
CA ASN A 33 -24.51 -12.67 26.25
C ASN A 33 -25.64 -13.70 26.02
N PRO A 34 -25.80 -14.18 24.76
CA PRO A 34 -25.22 -13.61 23.55
C PRO A 34 -25.99 -12.35 23.09
N TYR A 35 -25.29 -11.40 22.49
CA TYR A 35 -25.90 -10.30 21.73
C TYR A 35 -26.16 -10.78 20.30
N LEU A 36 -27.43 -10.90 19.90
CA LEU A 36 -27.79 -11.37 18.56
C LEU A 36 -28.08 -10.19 17.63
N ILE A 37 -27.36 -10.09 16.52
CA ILE A 37 -27.60 -9.11 15.45
C ILE A 37 -28.15 -9.87 14.24
N ASP A 38 -29.45 -9.70 13.97
CA ASP A 38 -30.18 -10.47 12.96
C ASP A 38 -30.33 -9.79 11.59
N ASP A 39 -29.85 -8.55 11.49
CA ASP A 39 -29.78 -7.70 10.30
C ASP A 39 -28.66 -6.66 10.54
N MET A 40 -28.80 -5.41 10.12
CA MET A 40 -27.81 -4.37 10.40
C MET A 40 -27.93 -3.80 11.84
N LEU A 41 -26.80 -3.66 12.53
CA LEU A 41 -26.65 -2.78 13.69
C LEU A 41 -25.86 -1.53 13.27
N VAL A 42 -26.42 -0.33 13.47
CA VAL A 42 -25.72 0.94 13.18
C VAL A 42 -25.20 1.58 14.45
N ILE A 43 -23.91 1.91 14.52
CA ILE A 43 -23.37 2.86 15.50
C ILE A 43 -23.50 4.25 14.90
N MET A 44 -24.38 5.09 15.45
CA MET A 44 -24.62 6.42 14.88
C MET A 44 -23.40 7.34 15.08
N PRO A 45 -23.27 8.38 14.24
CA PRO A 45 -22.24 9.40 14.41
C PRO A 45 -22.21 10.01 15.80
N ASP A 46 -21.01 10.32 16.28
CA ASP A 46 -20.70 10.83 17.62
C ASP A 46 -21.14 9.90 18.78
N LYS A 47 -21.33 8.60 18.53
CA LYS A 47 -21.73 7.63 19.57
C LYS A 47 -20.67 6.56 19.69
N THR A 48 -20.41 6.14 20.92
CA THR A 48 -19.45 5.08 21.20
C THR A 48 -20.16 3.81 21.63
N LEU A 49 -19.85 2.69 20.97
CA LEU A 49 -20.14 1.36 21.50
C LEU A 49 -18.87 0.78 22.14
N THR A 50 -18.94 0.53 23.45
CA THR A 50 -17.88 -0.19 24.17
C THR A 50 -18.31 -1.63 24.44
N ILE A 51 -17.47 -2.58 24.07
CA ILE A 51 -17.69 -4.01 24.27
C ILE A 51 -16.61 -4.52 25.21
N GLU A 52 -17.02 -4.91 26.42
CA GLU A 52 -16.12 -5.41 27.45
C GLU A 52 -15.72 -6.87 27.23
N GLU A 53 -14.68 -7.31 27.94
CA GLU A 53 -14.17 -8.68 27.95
C GLU A 53 -15.25 -9.76 28.14
N GLY A 54 -15.04 -10.90 27.48
CA GLY A 54 -15.93 -12.06 27.53
C GLY A 54 -17.29 -11.88 26.85
N VAL A 55 -17.54 -10.76 26.15
CA VAL A 55 -18.78 -10.57 25.37
C VAL A 55 -18.79 -11.48 24.14
N VAL A 56 -19.96 -12.08 23.86
CA VAL A 56 -20.21 -12.90 22.67
C VAL A 56 -21.30 -12.24 21.84
N ILE A 57 -20.99 -11.98 20.57
CA ILE A 57 -21.87 -11.36 19.59
C ILE A 57 -22.08 -12.36 18.46
N GLU A 58 -23.34 -12.71 18.25
CA GLU A 58 -23.79 -13.66 17.23
C GLU A 58 -24.50 -12.90 16.11
N PHE A 59 -24.21 -13.26 14.86
CA PHE A 59 -24.81 -12.65 13.67
C PHE A 59 -25.59 -13.68 12.86
N THR A 60 -26.74 -13.32 12.32
CA THR A 60 -27.35 -14.12 11.23
C THR A 60 -26.51 -13.95 9.95
N PRO A 61 -26.74 -14.76 8.89
CA PRO A 61 -26.04 -14.57 7.62
C PRO A 61 -26.25 -13.19 6.97
N THR A 62 -27.35 -12.51 7.30
CA THR A 62 -27.64 -11.12 6.86
C THR A 62 -27.14 -10.08 7.85
N GLY A 63 -26.61 -10.51 9.00
CA GLY A 63 -26.21 -9.64 10.08
C GLY A 63 -24.85 -8.99 9.84
N TRP A 64 -24.71 -7.70 10.16
CA TRP A 64 -23.45 -6.97 10.08
C TRP A 64 -23.47 -5.72 10.97
N LEU A 65 -22.29 -5.15 11.22
CA LEU A 65 -22.10 -3.94 12.00
C LEU A 65 -21.70 -2.78 11.09
N ASP A 66 -22.50 -1.71 11.11
CA ASP A 66 -22.28 -0.47 10.38
C ASP A 66 -21.78 0.62 11.35
N VAL A 67 -20.48 0.92 11.31
CA VAL A 67 -19.81 1.81 12.26
C VAL A 67 -19.66 3.20 11.65
N ARG A 68 -20.44 4.16 12.15
CA ARG A 68 -20.39 5.59 11.77
C ARG A 68 -19.96 6.51 12.92
N GLY A 69 -19.73 5.93 14.10
CA GLY A 69 -19.17 6.57 15.29
C GLY A 69 -18.00 5.73 15.80
N ASP A 70 -17.84 5.56 17.11
CA ASP A 70 -16.69 4.86 17.67
C ASP A 70 -17.01 3.44 18.12
N LEU A 71 -16.05 2.54 17.94
CA LEU A 71 -16.12 1.16 18.39
C LEU A 71 -14.90 0.79 19.25
N ASN A 72 -15.15 0.52 20.53
CA ASN A 72 -14.14 0.07 21.48
C ASN A 72 -14.37 -1.40 21.86
N VAL A 73 -13.53 -2.30 21.36
CA VAL A 73 -13.55 -3.74 21.68
C VAL A 73 -12.40 -4.04 22.64
N LEU A 74 -12.75 -4.28 23.91
CA LEU A 74 -11.80 -4.31 25.02
C LEU A 74 -11.77 -5.71 25.67
N GLY A 75 -11.38 -6.71 24.89
CA GLY A 75 -11.17 -8.07 25.38
C GLY A 75 -9.90 -8.20 26.22
N THR A 76 -9.74 -9.38 26.83
CA THR A 76 -8.46 -9.80 27.42
C THR A 76 -8.06 -11.17 26.91
N ALA A 77 -6.78 -11.54 27.03
CA ALA A 77 -6.29 -12.85 26.60
C ALA A 77 -7.00 -14.01 27.33
N ALA A 78 -7.50 -13.78 28.55
CA ALA A 78 -8.26 -14.76 29.32
C ALA A 78 -9.73 -14.83 28.87
N ASP A 79 -10.32 -13.68 28.59
CA ASP A 79 -11.74 -13.52 28.25
C ASP A 79 -11.87 -12.65 26.98
N PRO A 80 -11.59 -13.19 25.78
CA PRO A 80 -11.65 -12.43 24.54
C PRO A 80 -13.09 -12.05 24.18
N VAL A 81 -13.25 -10.99 23.38
CA VAL A 81 -14.54 -10.67 22.75
C VAL A 81 -14.69 -11.53 21.50
N LEU A 82 -15.84 -12.21 21.34
CA LEU A 82 -16.10 -13.08 20.20
C LEU A 82 -17.18 -12.48 19.27
N PHE A 83 -16.82 -12.24 18.02
CA PHE A 83 -17.73 -11.97 16.90
C PHE A 83 -17.83 -13.21 16.03
N THR A 84 -19.03 -13.79 15.93
CA THR A 84 -19.25 -15.04 15.17
C THR A 84 -20.64 -15.08 14.56
N ILE A 85 -20.81 -15.91 13.54
CA ILE A 85 -22.14 -16.27 13.07
C ILE A 85 -22.91 -17.10 14.11
N ASP A 86 -24.23 -16.93 14.17
CA ASP A 86 -25.18 -17.79 14.89
C ASP A 86 -25.19 -19.18 14.25
N SER A 87 -24.25 -20.01 14.72
CA SER A 87 -24.06 -21.38 14.24
C SER A 87 -25.28 -22.29 14.45
N ALA A 88 -26.23 -21.92 15.32
CA ALA A 88 -27.43 -22.71 15.53
C ALA A 88 -28.40 -22.61 14.33
N ASN A 89 -28.32 -21.52 13.56
CA ASN A 89 -29.21 -21.23 12.42
C ASN A 89 -28.46 -21.07 11.09
N ALA A 90 -27.17 -21.44 11.04
CA ALA A 90 -26.30 -21.27 9.90
C ALA A 90 -25.67 -22.61 9.44
N THR A 91 -25.36 -22.74 8.15
CA THR A 91 -24.61 -23.91 7.64
C THR A 91 -23.12 -23.76 7.98
N SER A 92 -22.30 -24.77 7.71
CA SER A 92 -20.85 -24.68 7.91
C SER A 92 -20.17 -23.67 6.97
N THR A 93 -20.78 -23.37 5.83
CA THR A 93 -20.27 -22.42 4.83
C THR A 93 -20.88 -21.03 4.96
N SER A 94 -21.92 -20.86 5.78
CA SER A 94 -22.50 -19.55 6.03
C SER A 94 -21.49 -18.62 6.69
N GLN A 95 -21.51 -17.37 6.23
CA GLN A 95 -20.75 -16.24 6.75
C GLN A 95 -21.70 -15.08 7.09
N TRP A 96 -21.31 -14.23 8.04
CA TRP A 96 -22.00 -12.97 8.35
C TRP A 96 -21.30 -11.80 7.65
N GLY A 97 -21.95 -10.63 7.56
CA GLY A 97 -21.48 -9.55 6.67
C GLY A 97 -20.17 -8.90 7.10
N GLY A 98 -19.90 -8.79 8.40
CA GLY A 98 -18.68 -8.17 8.91
C GLY A 98 -18.87 -6.92 9.74
N ILE A 99 -17.75 -6.29 10.08
CA ILE A 99 -17.69 -4.95 10.67
C ILE A 99 -17.28 -3.97 9.57
N GLN A 100 -18.16 -3.06 9.19
CA GLN A 100 -17.89 -2.02 8.21
C GLN A 100 -17.65 -0.69 8.92
N LEU A 101 -16.48 -0.10 8.69
CA LEU A 101 -16.11 1.23 9.14
C LEU A 101 -16.40 2.22 8.01
N GLN A 102 -17.31 3.15 8.23
CA GLN A 102 -17.71 4.16 7.25
C GLN A 102 -16.80 5.40 7.34
N THR A 103 -15.50 5.17 7.11
CA THR A 103 -14.42 6.18 7.17
C THR A 103 -14.36 7.09 5.94
N ASP A 104 -15.25 6.86 4.98
CA ASP A 104 -15.52 7.69 3.80
C ASP A 104 -16.35 8.94 4.15
N ASP A 105 -17.37 8.75 4.99
CA ASP A 105 -18.34 9.78 5.38
C ASP A 105 -18.17 10.29 6.84
N PHE A 106 -17.52 9.51 7.71
CA PHE A 106 -17.51 9.76 9.15
C PHE A 106 -16.13 9.58 9.80
N ASP A 107 -15.89 10.34 10.86
CA ASP A 107 -14.74 10.18 11.77
C ASP A 107 -14.99 8.96 12.67
N VAL A 108 -14.39 7.82 12.30
CA VAL A 108 -14.61 6.53 12.96
C VAL A 108 -13.34 6.08 13.67
N ASP A 109 -13.40 6.02 15.00
CA ASP A 109 -12.35 5.42 15.81
C ASP A 109 -12.65 3.95 16.12
N LEU A 110 -11.73 3.07 15.73
CA LEU A 110 -11.72 1.66 16.11
C LEU A 110 -10.54 1.37 17.01
N VAL A 111 -10.82 0.91 18.23
CA VAL A 111 -9.84 0.24 19.10
C VAL A 111 -10.29 -1.19 19.34
N MET A 112 -9.53 -2.16 18.83
CA MET A 112 -9.80 -3.59 19.01
C MET A 112 -8.64 -4.29 19.68
N ARG A 113 -8.90 -4.93 20.83
CA ARG A 113 -7.91 -5.69 21.60
C ARG A 113 -8.48 -7.03 22.02
N ASN A 114 -7.69 -8.10 21.87
CA ASN A 114 -8.06 -9.46 22.31
C ASN A 114 -9.46 -9.87 21.82
N ALA A 115 -9.71 -9.65 20.53
CA ALA A 115 -10.95 -10.04 19.86
C ALA A 115 -10.72 -11.26 18.97
N ILE A 116 -11.78 -12.06 18.80
CA ILE A 116 -11.84 -13.15 17.83
C ILE A 116 -12.96 -12.81 16.85
N VAL A 117 -12.61 -12.59 15.59
CA VAL A 117 -13.53 -12.35 14.48
C VAL A 117 -13.51 -13.57 13.58
N THR A 118 -14.62 -14.30 13.53
CA THR A 118 -14.66 -15.58 12.81
C THR A 118 -15.89 -15.75 11.94
N ARG A 119 -15.68 -16.43 10.80
CA ARG A 119 -16.73 -16.79 9.84
C ARG A 119 -17.47 -15.57 9.27
N ALA A 120 -16.77 -14.46 9.08
CA ALA A 120 -17.28 -13.29 8.38
C ALA A 120 -16.97 -13.35 6.88
N MET A 121 -17.77 -12.67 6.06
CA MET A 121 -17.42 -12.36 4.68
C MET A 121 -16.23 -11.40 4.69
N ASN A 122 -16.36 -10.27 5.38
CA ASN A 122 -15.27 -9.36 5.66
C ASN A 122 -15.15 -9.24 7.18
N GLY A 123 -14.03 -9.61 7.79
CA GLY A 123 -13.87 -9.44 9.24
C GLY A 123 -13.99 -7.97 9.62
N ILE A 124 -13.19 -7.14 8.97
CA ILE A 124 -13.33 -5.67 8.97
C ILE A 124 -13.23 -5.15 7.53
N PHE A 125 -14.17 -4.31 7.13
CA PHE A 125 -14.12 -3.50 5.93
C PHE A 125 -13.90 -2.03 6.29
N ILE A 126 -12.91 -1.39 5.66
CA ILE A 126 -12.57 0.01 5.85
C ILE A 126 -12.97 0.78 4.57
N ALA A 127 -13.96 1.66 4.66
CA ALA A 127 -14.39 2.49 3.53
C ALA A 127 -13.37 3.63 3.28
N CYS A 128 -13.06 3.90 2.01
CA CYS A 128 -12.04 4.88 1.63
C CYS A 128 -12.55 6.33 1.79
N CYS A 129 -11.82 7.31 2.32
CA CYS A 129 -10.48 7.25 2.94
C CYS A 129 -10.07 8.63 3.50
N HIS A 130 -10.70 9.17 4.56
CA HIS A 130 -10.31 10.53 5.00
C HIS A 130 -10.30 10.81 6.52
N GLN A 131 -10.88 9.97 7.39
CA GLN A 131 -11.14 10.34 8.79
C GLN A 131 -11.06 9.13 9.75
N GLY A 132 -10.74 9.37 11.03
CA GLY A 132 -10.68 8.34 12.09
C GLY A 132 -9.29 7.81 12.44
N SER A 133 -9.26 6.88 13.41
CA SER A 133 -8.09 6.10 13.77
C SER A 133 -8.43 4.62 13.94
N ILE A 134 -7.58 3.75 13.39
CA ILE A 134 -7.79 2.30 13.42
C ILE A 134 -6.61 1.64 14.12
N LEU A 135 -6.89 1.00 15.25
CA LEU A 135 -5.94 0.23 16.03
C LEU A 135 -6.49 -1.16 16.34
N ILE A 136 -5.82 -2.18 15.82
CA ILE A 136 -6.17 -3.58 16.05
C ILE A 136 -4.95 -4.29 16.62
N GLU A 137 -5.07 -4.78 17.86
CA GLU A 137 -3.99 -5.47 18.54
C GLU A 137 -4.42 -6.77 19.21
N ASP A 138 -3.48 -7.70 19.37
CA ASP A 138 -3.66 -8.93 20.16
C ASP A 138 -4.88 -9.77 19.75
N SER A 139 -5.28 -9.73 18.49
CA SER A 139 -6.57 -10.25 18.01
C SER A 139 -6.42 -11.37 16.99
N THR A 140 -7.51 -12.07 16.68
CA THR A 140 -7.52 -13.22 15.76
C THR A 140 -8.65 -13.11 14.74
N PHE A 141 -8.29 -13.21 13.46
CA PHE A 141 -9.20 -13.33 12.32
C PHE A 141 -9.13 -14.76 11.78
N LEU A 142 -10.22 -15.52 11.95
CA LEU A 142 -10.24 -16.96 11.70
C LEU A 142 -11.38 -17.38 10.76
N ASN A 143 -11.08 -18.13 9.70
CA ASN A 143 -12.07 -18.69 8.77
C ASN A 143 -13.01 -17.63 8.15
N ASN A 144 -12.51 -16.41 7.92
CA ASN A 144 -13.22 -15.37 7.20
C ASN A 144 -12.94 -15.51 5.70
N ASN A 145 -13.80 -14.94 4.85
CA ASN A 145 -13.42 -14.80 3.44
C ASN A 145 -12.27 -13.79 3.33
N VAL A 146 -12.42 -12.59 3.89
CA VAL A 146 -11.32 -11.66 4.09
C VAL A 146 -11.22 -11.26 5.57
N GLY A 147 -10.02 -11.27 6.14
CA GLY A 147 -9.80 -10.83 7.53
C GLY A 147 -10.01 -9.32 7.68
N ILE A 148 -9.17 -8.52 7.01
CA ILE A 148 -9.29 -7.05 6.94
C ILE A 148 -9.13 -6.62 5.49
N HIS A 149 -10.00 -5.75 4.98
CA HIS A 149 -9.84 -5.14 3.66
C HIS A 149 -10.28 -3.67 3.61
N GLY A 150 -9.95 -3.00 2.52
CA GLY A 150 -10.30 -1.61 2.27
C GLY A 150 -9.14 -0.63 2.47
N TYR A 151 -9.36 0.61 2.06
CA TYR A 151 -8.36 1.67 2.00
C TYR A 151 -8.56 2.62 3.17
N ALA A 152 -7.56 2.77 4.03
CA ALA A 152 -7.71 3.65 5.18
C ALA A 152 -7.42 5.13 4.82
N GLY A 153 -6.62 5.41 3.78
CA GLY A 153 -6.14 6.76 3.47
C GLY A 153 -5.04 7.26 4.42
N TYR A 154 -4.81 6.55 5.53
CA TYR A 154 -3.76 6.70 6.52
C TYR A 154 -3.35 5.31 7.03
N ASP A 155 -2.28 5.22 7.82
CA ASP A 155 -1.84 3.93 8.35
C ASP A 155 -2.80 3.37 9.41
N ALA A 156 -3.62 2.39 9.05
CA ALA A 156 -4.33 1.58 10.03
C ALA A 156 -3.35 0.61 10.70
N ILE A 157 -3.24 0.71 12.03
CA ILE A 157 -2.23 0.00 12.82
C ILE A 157 -2.74 -1.40 13.19
N ILE A 158 -2.01 -2.43 12.77
CA ILE A 158 -2.30 -3.84 13.01
C ILE A 158 -1.07 -4.46 13.68
N ASN A 159 -1.18 -4.82 14.95
CA ASN A 159 -0.03 -5.31 15.72
C ASN A 159 -0.36 -6.58 16.50
N ASN A 160 0.48 -7.61 16.40
CA ASN A 160 0.25 -8.89 17.10
C ASN A 160 -1.11 -9.51 16.77
N VAL A 161 -1.45 -9.58 15.49
CA VAL A 161 -2.72 -10.14 15.00
C VAL A 161 -2.47 -11.46 14.28
N VAL A 162 -3.35 -12.44 14.51
CA VAL A 162 -3.31 -13.75 13.85
C VAL A 162 -4.39 -13.84 12.79
N PHE A 163 -3.99 -13.99 11.53
CA PHE A 163 -4.85 -14.28 10.38
C PHE A 163 -4.72 -15.75 10.01
N MET A 164 -5.74 -16.54 10.32
CA MET A 164 -5.69 -18.00 10.18
C MET A 164 -6.83 -18.54 9.31
N ASN A 165 -6.49 -19.39 8.34
CA ASN A 165 -7.45 -20.13 7.50
C ASN A 165 -8.51 -19.24 6.82
N ASN A 166 -8.15 -18.00 6.48
CA ASN A 166 -9.01 -17.12 5.70
C ASN A 166 -8.75 -17.35 4.20
N THR A 167 -9.66 -16.94 3.32
CA THR A 167 -9.30 -16.85 1.89
C THR A 167 -8.20 -15.79 1.75
N VAL A 168 -8.39 -14.61 2.35
CA VAL A 168 -7.39 -13.55 2.41
C VAL A 168 -7.22 -13.07 3.86
N GLY A 169 -5.98 -13.01 4.35
CA GLY A 169 -5.69 -12.44 5.66
C GLY A 169 -5.95 -10.93 5.70
N VAL A 170 -5.15 -10.18 4.94
CA VAL A 170 -5.33 -8.73 4.76
C VAL A 170 -5.32 -8.39 3.27
N ALA A 171 -6.19 -7.47 2.84
CA ALA A 171 -6.27 -7.00 1.47
C ALA A 171 -6.27 -5.47 1.39
N SER A 172 -5.99 -4.95 0.18
CA SER A 172 -5.96 -3.51 -0.12
C SER A 172 -4.86 -2.77 0.66
N SER A 173 -4.96 -1.45 0.77
CA SER A 173 -3.82 -0.56 1.03
C SER A 173 -3.91 0.22 2.33
N ASP A 174 -2.83 0.90 2.71
CA ASP A 174 -2.75 1.84 3.84
C ASP A 174 -2.84 1.11 5.18
N LYS A 175 -1.83 0.27 5.45
CA LYS A 175 -1.74 -0.59 6.64
C LYS A 175 -0.30 -0.60 7.16
N ASP A 176 -0.13 -0.43 8.46
CA ASP A 176 1.13 -0.73 9.16
C ASP A 176 0.94 -2.00 9.99
N ILE A 177 1.51 -3.10 9.51
CA ILE A 177 1.37 -4.44 10.08
C ILE A 177 2.66 -4.83 10.78
N SER A 178 2.57 -5.20 12.05
CA SER A 178 3.73 -5.64 12.83
C SER A 178 3.44 -6.86 13.71
N ASN A 179 4.47 -7.67 13.96
CA ASN A 179 4.42 -8.80 14.90
C ASN A 179 3.27 -9.79 14.63
N SER A 180 2.78 -9.87 13.41
CA SER A 180 1.54 -10.57 13.06
C SER A 180 1.84 -11.93 12.43
N THR A 181 0.85 -12.82 12.42
CA THR A 181 1.00 -14.18 11.87
C THR A 181 -0.09 -14.46 10.85
N PHE A 182 0.32 -14.83 9.64
CA PHE A 182 -0.53 -15.22 8.53
C PHE A 182 -0.33 -16.70 8.25
N VAL A 183 -1.31 -17.54 8.62
CA VAL A 183 -1.16 -19.00 8.54
C VAL A 183 -2.34 -19.71 7.88
N GLY A 184 -2.05 -20.57 6.92
CA GLY A 184 -3.06 -21.42 6.28
C GLY A 184 -4.07 -20.67 5.42
N ASN A 185 -3.79 -19.43 5.01
CA ASN A 185 -4.67 -18.65 4.16
C ASN A 185 -4.43 -18.98 2.67
N GLU A 186 -5.39 -18.70 1.78
CA GLU A 186 -5.07 -18.73 0.34
C GLU A 186 -4.07 -17.59 0.05
N PHE A 187 -4.37 -16.38 0.51
CA PHE A 187 -3.46 -15.25 0.50
C PHE A 187 -3.21 -14.76 1.92
N GLY A 188 -1.95 -14.64 2.35
CA GLY A 188 -1.63 -13.93 3.59
C GLY A 188 -1.99 -12.45 3.44
N ILE A 189 -1.40 -11.81 2.43
CA ILE A 189 -1.76 -10.46 1.97
C ILE A 189 -2.10 -10.51 0.48
N SER A 190 -3.13 -9.79 0.04
CA SER A 190 -3.53 -9.69 -1.36
C SER A 190 -3.80 -8.28 -1.84
N SER A 191 -3.35 -7.97 -3.06
CA SER A 191 -3.63 -6.70 -3.77
C SER A 191 -3.32 -5.46 -2.91
N ALA A 192 -2.24 -5.53 -2.12
CA ALA A 192 -1.87 -4.43 -1.24
C ALA A 192 -0.99 -3.41 -1.95
N GLU A 193 -1.23 -2.12 -1.67
CA GLU A 193 -0.33 -1.01 -1.96
C GLU A 193 -0.07 -0.24 -0.66
N ARG A 194 0.99 0.58 -0.57
CA ARG A 194 1.24 1.48 0.59
C ARG A 194 1.02 0.77 1.94
N THR A 195 1.57 -0.42 2.06
CA THR A 195 1.40 -1.29 3.23
C THR A 195 2.77 -1.73 3.69
N ASP A 196 3.09 -1.50 4.95
CA ASP A 196 4.34 -1.96 5.53
C ASP A 196 4.07 -3.17 6.43
N VAL A 197 4.94 -4.17 6.33
CA VAL A 197 4.84 -5.39 7.13
C VAL A 197 6.18 -5.69 7.77
N ARG A 198 6.21 -5.75 9.09
CA ARG A 198 7.42 -5.98 9.86
C ARG A 198 7.31 -7.07 10.91
N TYR A 199 8.41 -7.78 11.16
CA TYR A 199 8.52 -8.75 12.25
C TYR A 199 7.42 -9.83 12.27
N SER A 200 6.87 -10.16 11.11
CA SER A 200 5.69 -11.02 10.97
C SER A 200 6.06 -12.39 10.39
N LEU A 201 5.20 -13.37 10.63
CA LEU A 201 5.33 -14.74 10.13
C LEU A 201 4.27 -15.01 9.07
N PHE A 202 4.70 -15.53 7.92
CA PHE A 202 3.83 -16.06 6.87
C PHE A 202 4.14 -17.54 6.66
N GLU A 203 3.17 -18.40 6.97
CA GLU A 203 3.37 -19.85 6.94
C GLU A 203 2.20 -20.61 6.31
N ASN A 204 2.48 -21.62 5.48
CA ASN A 204 1.45 -22.51 4.91
C ASN A 204 0.34 -21.78 4.12
N ASN A 205 0.62 -20.61 3.54
CA ASN A 205 -0.31 -19.92 2.65
C ASN A 205 -0.12 -20.38 1.19
N ASP A 206 -1.11 -20.19 0.32
CA ASP A 206 -0.84 -20.37 -1.12
C ASP A 206 0.13 -19.27 -1.59
N ILE A 207 -0.23 -18.01 -1.37
CA ILE A 207 0.66 -16.87 -1.58
C ILE A 207 0.81 -16.10 -0.27
N ALA A 208 2.03 -15.96 0.23
CA ALA A 208 2.25 -15.28 1.51
C ALA A 208 1.99 -13.77 1.40
N ALA A 209 2.65 -13.08 0.48
CA ALA A 209 2.46 -11.64 0.27
C ALA A 209 2.32 -11.30 -1.21
N TYR A 210 1.09 -10.96 -1.63
CA TYR A 210 0.77 -10.43 -2.95
C TYR A 210 0.45 -8.93 -2.86
N GLY A 211 1.36 -8.07 -3.31
CA GLY A 211 1.27 -6.62 -3.06
C GLY A 211 2.46 -5.81 -3.59
N GLY A 212 2.52 -4.53 -3.22
CA GLY A 212 3.64 -3.64 -3.49
C GLY A 212 3.55 -2.28 -2.80
N ARG A 213 4.40 -1.32 -3.21
CA ARG A 213 4.44 0.06 -2.69
C ARG A 213 4.69 0.21 -1.17
N GLY A 214 5.25 -0.81 -0.54
CA GLY A 214 5.67 -0.77 0.86
C GLY A 214 6.79 -1.77 1.14
N VAL A 215 7.18 -1.86 2.42
CA VAL A 215 8.32 -2.69 2.84
C VAL A 215 7.88 -3.97 3.53
N LEU A 216 8.47 -5.08 3.11
CA LEU A 216 8.55 -6.28 3.94
C LEU A 216 9.89 -6.22 4.69
N LEU A 217 9.84 -6.00 5.99
CA LEU A 217 11.01 -5.86 6.86
C LEU A 217 11.07 -6.96 7.91
N CYS A 218 12.16 -7.73 7.97
CA CYS A 218 12.40 -8.67 9.07
C CYS A 218 11.29 -9.72 9.27
N ASN A 219 10.62 -10.12 8.20
CA ASN A 219 9.61 -11.16 8.24
C ASN A 219 10.23 -12.54 8.03
N VAL A 220 9.51 -13.57 8.51
CA VAL A 220 9.77 -14.97 8.18
C VAL A 220 8.67 -15.43 7.24
N ILE A 221 9.04 -15.79 6.01
CA ILE A 221 8.11 -16.18 4.94
C ILE A 221 8.49 -17.60 4.52
N GLN A 222 7.76 -18.59 5.06
CA GLN A 222 8.12 -19.99 4.91
C GLN A 222 6.97 -20.93 4.62
N ASP A 223 7.27 -22.08 4.00
CA ASP A 223 6.30 -23.16 3.75
C ASP A 223 5.05 -22.72 2.96
N ASN A 224 5.12 -21.64 2.19
CA ASN A 224 4.02 -21.20 1.31
C ASN A 224 4.17 -21.82 -0.09
N ARG A 225 3.15 -21.79 -0.96
CA ARG A 225 3.39 -22.15 -2.37
C ARG A 225 4.30 -21.12 -3.02
N ILE A 226 3.97 -19.84 -2.89
CA ILE A 226 4.77 -18.69 -3.30
C ILE A 226 5.02 -17.79 -2.08
N GLY A 227 6.27 -17.39 -1.87
CA GLY A 227 6.63 -16.48 -0.78
C GLY A 227 6.13 -15.05 -1.03
N VAL A 228 6.78 -14.33 -1.92
CA VAL A 228 6.41 -12.96 -2.28
C VAL A 228 6.06 -12.87 -3.75
N GLN A 229 4.96 -12.21 -4.07
CA GLN A 229 4.55 -11.90 -5.43
C GLN A 229 4.22 -10.42 -5.54
N ALA A 230 4.81 -9.77 -6.53
CA ALA A 230 4.55 -8.37 -6.74
C ALA A 230 3.18 -8.11 -7.38
N PHE A 231 2.52 -7.07 -6.89
CA PHE A 231 1.37 -6.38 -7.45
C PHE A 231 1.74 -4.90 -7.59
N TYR A 232 1.32 -4.24 -8.67
CA TYR A 232 1.71 -2.86 -8.97
C TYR A 232 3.26 -2.71 -9.00
N GLU A 233 3.85 -1.83 -8.18
CA GLU A 233 5.31 -1.58 -8.11
C GLU A 233 6.10 -2.70 -7.40
N GLY A 234 5.44 -3.61 -6.69
CA GLY A 234 6.09 -4.67 -5.91
C GLY A 234 6.64 -4.21 -4.55
N TRP A 235 7.15 -5.17 -3.77
CA TRP A 235 7.59 -4.97 -2.38
C TRP A 235 9.08 -4.64 -2.30
N ALA A 236 9.45 -3.65 -1.49
CA ALA A 236 10.82 -3.54 -1.00
C ALA A 236 11.08 -4.66 0.02
N LEU A 237 12.20 -5.38 -0.13
CA LEU A 237 12.53 -6.52 0.72
C LEU A 237 13.76 -6.23 1.56
N GLU A 238 13.58 -6.17 2.87
CA GLU A 238 14.66 -5.86 3.80
C GLU A 238 14.76 -6.90 4.90
N HIS A 239 15.92 -7.55 5.03
CA HIS A 239 16.21 -8.43 6.16
C HIS A 239 15.22 -9.58 6.41
N ASN A 240 14.49 -10.02 5.39
CA ASN A 240 13.54 -11.12 5.51
C ASN A 240 14.25 -12.48 5.42
N VAL A 241 13.65 -13.50 6.02
CA VAL A 241 13.98 -14.91 5.78
C VAL A 241 12.89 -15.48 4.90
N ILE A 242 13.21 -15.75 3.64
CA ILE A 242 12.28 -16.31 2.64
C ILE A 242 12.76 -17.71 2.32
N GLN A 243 12.10 -18.71 2.90
CA GLN A 243 12.60 -20.08 2.87
C GLN A 243 11.55 -21.16 2.67
N ASP A 244 11.97 -22.32 2.15
CA ASP A 244 11.14 -23.53 2.08
C ASP A 244 9.78 -23.35 1.37
N ASN A 245 9.62 -22.30 0.56
CA ASN A 245 8.42 -22.08 -0.24
C ASN A 245 8.40 -23.08 -1.41
N SER A 246 7.27 -23.74 -1.66
CA SER A 246 7.25 -24.98 -2.46
C SER A 246 7.47 -24.77 -3.97
N GLU A 247 7.11 -23.61 -4.52
CA GLU A 247 7.33 -23.28 -5.94
C GLU A 247 8.33 -22.13 -6.15
N ILE A 248 8.02 -20.93 -5.66
CA ILE A 248 8.81 -19.72 -5.93
C ILE A 248 9.00 -18.92 -4.64
N GLY A 249 10.22 -18.43 -4.42
CA GLY A 249 10.52 -17.57 -3.27
C GLY A 249 9.99 -16.16 -3.51
N VAL A 250 10.39 -15.55 -4.61
CA VAL A 250 9.98 -14.18 -4.99
C VAL A 250 9.67 -14.07 -6.48
N ILE A 251 8.54 -13.45 -6.80
CA ILE A 251 8.19 -12.98 -8.15
C ILE A 251 8.18 -11.45 -8.14
N THR A 252 9.05 -10.83 -8.92
CA THR A 252 9.18 -9.37 -9.04
C THR A 252 8.55 -8.86 -10.36
N GLY A 253 8.01 -7.63 -10.38
CA GLY A 253 7.29 -6.97 -11.49
C GLY A 253 6.23 -5.99 -10.95
N GLN A 254 5.50 -5.11 -11.66
CA GLN A 254 5.79 -4.20 -12.76
C GLN A 254 4.79 -3.03 -12.64
N TYR A 255 5.23 -1.82 -12.27
CA TYR A 255 4.58 -0.56 -12.65
C TYR A 255 5.54 0.64 -12.50
N ASP A 256 5.39 1.65 -13.37
CA ASP A 256 5.95 3.02 -13.33
C ASP A 256 7.49 3.26 -13.23
N GLY A 257 8.33 2.29 -13.62
CA GLY A 257 9.78 2.52 -13.65
C GLY A 257 10.45 2.57 -12.26
N ILE A 258 9.67 2.37 -11.20
CA ILE A 258 10.16 2.18 -9.84
C ILE A 258 10.57 0.71 -9.69
N VAL A 259 11.74 0.52 -9.11
CA VAL A 259 12.31 -0.80 -8.90
C VAL A 259 12.55 -0.97 -7.41
N PRO A 260 11.71 -1.76 -6.71
CA PRO A 260 11.91 -2.00 -5.30
C PRO A 260 13.22 -2.75 -5.10
N HIS A 261 14.01 -2.32 -4.12
CA HIS A 261 15.26 -2.99 -3.76
C HIS A 261 14.98 -4.25 -2.94
N ALA A 262 15.95 -5.16 -2.98
CA ALA A 262 16.03 -6.24 -2.01
C ALA A 262 17.45 -6.27 -1.43
N TRP A 263 17.61 -6.15 -0.11
CA TRP A 263 18.92 -6.28 0.53
C TRP A 263 18.82 -6.92 1.92
N GLY A 264 19.91 -7.56 2.35
CA GLY A 264 20.01 -8.18 3.66
C GLY A 264 19.10 -9.40 3.87
N ASN A 265 18.40 -9.88 2.84
CA ASN A 265 17.48 -11.01 2.91
C ASN A 265 18.23 -12.35 2.84
N SER A 266 17.57 -13.41 3.31
CA SER A 266 18.02 -14.80 3.17
C SER A 266 17.04 -15.59 2.32
N PHE A 267 17.48 -16.05 1.14
CA PHE A 267 16.69 -16.91 0.27
C PHE A 267 17.20 -18.35 0.34
N LEU A 268 16.37 -19.27 0.84
CA LEU A 268 16.79 -20.64 1.17
C LEU A 268 15.74 -21.67 0.76
N ASN A 269 16.09 -22.69 0.00
CA ASN A 269 15.19 -23.82 -0.31
C ASN A 269 13.81 -23.45 -0.91
N ASN A 270 13.69 -22.36 -1.67
CA ASN A 270 12.46 -22.04 -2.39
C ASN A 270 12.40 -22.76 -3.75
N GLY A 271 11.41 -23.62 -3.98
CA GLY A 271 11.26 -24.44 -5.19
C GLY A 271 11.28 -25.96 -4.97
N LEU A 272 10.96 -26.42 -3.75
CA LEU A 272 10.98 -27.84 -3.34
C LEU A 272 10.16 -28.81 -4.24
N GLY A 273 9.25 -28.29 -5.08
CA GLY A 273 8.55 -29.07 -6.10
C GLY A 273 9.44 -29.60 -7.25
N ALA A 274 10.62 -29.01 -7.48
CA ALA A 274 11.47 -29.29 -8.65
C ALA A 274 12.52 -30.40 -8.46
N ASN A 275 12.81 -30.85 -7.24
CA ASN A 275 13.82 -31.88 -6.94
C ASN A 275 15.17 -31.68 -7.66
N THR A 276 15.68 -30.46 -7.72
CA THR A 276 17.03 -30.18 -8.25
C THR A 276 17.84 -29.29 -7.33
N ILE A 277 19.15 -29.28 -7.54
CA ILE A 277 20.14 -28.78 -6.59
C ILE A 277 20.13 -27.25 -6.64
N ALA A 278 19.74 -26.63 -5.52
CA ALA A 278 19.63 -25.19 -5.23
C ALA A 278 18.26 -24.59 -5.56
N ASP A 279 17.32 -24.78 -4.65
CA ASP A 279 15.99 -24.19 -4.71
C ASP A 279 16.10 -22.79 -4.05
N ILE A 280 16.33 -21.72 -4.81
CA ILE A 280 16.29 -20.33 -4.31
C ILE A 280 15.20 -19.52 -5.03
N ASN A 281 14.97 -19.87 -6.30
CA ASN A 281 13.91 -19.46 -7.21
C ASN A 281 13.39 -18.03 -7.02
N VAL A 282 14.04 -17.09 -7.73
CA VAL A 282 13.58 -15.71 -7.89
C VAL A 282 13.24 -15.50 -9.37
N GLN A 283 12.04 -14.99 -9.64
CA GLN A 283 11.57 -14.73 -10.99
C GLN A 283 11.40 -13.22 -11.21
N HIS A 284 12.02 -12.70 -12.25
CA HIS A 284 11.79 -11.35 -12.73
C HIS A 284 10.86 -11.35 -13.93
N THR A 285 9.96 -10.37 -14.01
CA THR A 285 8.89 -10.35 -15.03
C THR A 285 8.84 -9.07 -15.87
N ASN A 286 9.63 -8.03 -15.54
CA ASN A 286 9.69 -6.78 -16.28
C ASN A 286 11.03 -6.61 -17.02
N ASN A 287 11.21 -5.51 -17.76
CA ASN A 287 12.39 -5.23 -18.59
C ASN A 287 13.42 -4.27 -17.95
N ILE A 288 13.26 -3.96 -16.67
CA ILE A 288 14.05 -2.98 -15.91
C ILE A 288 14.96 -3.74 -14.94
N ASN A 289 16.24 -3.38 -14.93
CA ASN A 289 17.18 -4.01 -14.00
C ASN A 289 16.81 -3.70 -12.55
N ILE A 290 17.03 -4.67 -11.69
CA ILE A 290 16.62 -4.64 -10.29
C ILE A 290 17.79 -4.99 -9.37
N ASP A 291 17.91 -4.23 -8.28
CA ASP A 291 18.98 -4.34 -7.29
C ASP A 291 18.63 -5.35 -6.20
N PHE A 292 19.37 -6.45 -6.19
CA PHE A 292 19.33 -7.56 -5.24
C PHE A 292 20.71 -7.75 -4.58
N GLU A 293 21.52 -6.70 -4.50
CA GLU A 293 22.81 -6.71 -3.81
C GLU A 293 22.65 -7.03 -2.31
N ASP A 294 23.74 -7.50 -1.71
CA ASP A 294 23.86 -7.75 -0.27
C ASP A 294 22.79 -8.70 0.32
N ASN A 295 22.34 -9.68 -0.49
CA ASN A 295 21.51 -10.79 -0.04
C ASN A 295 22.30 -12.09 0.15
N TRP A 296 21.78 -12.98 0.99
CA TRP A 296 22.27 -14.35 1.12
C TRP A 296 21.43 -15.32 0.31
N TRP A 297 22.08 -15.98 -0.64
CA TRP A 297 21.47 -16.89 -1.62
C TRP A 297 21.64 -18.37 -1.23
N GLY A 298 21.97 -18.70 0.03
CA GLY A 298 22.32 -20.09 0.40
C GLY A 298 23.69 -20.57 -0.10
N THR A 299 24.32 -19.83 -1.01
CA THR A 299 25.63 -20.13 -1.62
C THR A 299 26.31 -18.85 -2.08
N THR A 300 27.62 -18.91 -2.33
CA THR A 300 28.40 -17.85 -2.98
C THR A 300 28.86 -18.25 -4.40
N ASP A 301 28.42 -19.41 -4.91
CA ASP A 301 28.75 -19.86 -6.27
C ASP A 301 27.79 -19.20 -7.27
N SER A 302 28.31 -18.24 -8.04
CA SER A 302 27.52 -17.48 -9.01
C SER A 302 26.84 -18.37 -10.05
N ASN A 303 27.43 -19.51 -10.44
CA ASN A 303 26.79 -20.41 -11.42
C ASN A 303 25.52 -21.06 -10.86
N ILE A 304 25.44 -21.24 -9.55
CA ILE A 304 24.25 -21.75 -8.89
C ILE A 304 23.21 -20.64 -8.81
N ILE A 305 23.61 -19.42 -8.43
CA ILE A 305 22.71 -18.27 -8.32
C ILE A 305 22.10 -17.93 -9.68
N ASP A 306 22.94 -17.78 -10.72
CA ASP A 306 22.52 -17.54 -12.10
C ASP A 306 21.52 -18.59 -12.61
N ALA A 307 21.66 -19.85 -12.20
CA ALA A 307 20.74 -20.92 -12.63
C ALA A 307 19.38 -20.90 -11.91
N THR A 308 19.25 -20.11 -10.84
CA THR A 308 18.05 -20.04 -9.98
C THR A 308 17.30 -18.72 -10.08
N VAL A 309 17.89 -17.72 -10.72
CA VAL A 309 17.30 -16.40 -10.93
C VAL A 309 16.88 -16.31 -12.39
N TYR A 310 15.58 -16.17 -12.65
CA TYR A 310 15.04 -16.05 -14.01
C TYR A 310 14.97 -14.58 -14.44
N ASP A 311 15.88 -14.14 -15.30
CA ASP A 311 16.04 -12.73 -15.67
C ASP A 311 16.47 -12.52 -17.15
N PHE A 312 17.09 -11.37 -17.48
CA PHE A 312 17.64 -11.05 -18.79
C PHE A 312 18.52 -12.15 -19.41
N LEU A 313 19.30 -12.89 -18.60
CA LEU A 313 20.22 -13.92 -19.08
C LEU A 313 19.47 -15.16 -19.60
N ASP A 314 18.28 -15.44 -19.05
CA ASP A 314 17.39 -16.50 -19.53
C ASP A 314 16.47 -16.02 -20.66
N GLN A 315 15.95 -14.81 -20.54
CA GLN A 315 15.04 -14.21 -21.50
C GLN A 315 15.37 -12.74 -21.74
N SER A 316 15.92 -12.44 -22.92
CA SER A 316 16.44 -11.11 -23.29
C SER A 316 15.41 -9.97 -23.34
N SER A 317 14.12 -10.24 -23.09
CA SER A 317 13.09 -9.21 -22.95
C SER A 317 12.92 -8.72 -21.51
N LEU A 318 13.58 -9.37 -20.55
CA LEU A 318 13.52 -9.06 -19.13
C LEU A 318 14.69 -8.16 -18.69
N GLY A 319 14.58 -7.54 -17.51
CA GLY A 319 15.66 -6.85 -16.83
C GLY A 319 16.61 -7.82 -16.14
N LEU A 320 17.81 -7.35 -15.84
CA LEU A 320 18.81 -8.11 -15.07
C LEU A 320 18.51 -7.98 -13.57
N VAL A 321 18.61 -9.09 -12.84
CA VAL A 321 18.64 -9.06 -11.38
C VAL A 321 20.10 -8.93 -10.94
N ASP A 322 20.52 -7.74 -10.53
CA ASP A 322 21.88 -7.51 -10.05
C ASP A 322 21.99 -7.99 -8.60
N TYR A 323 22.52 -9.20 -8.41
CA TYR A 323 22.67 -9.80 -7.10
C TYR A 323 24.08 -9.62 -6.52
N THR A 324 24.97 -8.85 -7.16
CA THR A 324 26.39 -8.75 -6.79
C THR A 324 26.76 -7.38 -6.23
N PRO A 325 27.29 -7.29 -4.99
CA PRO A 325 27.88 -8.38 -4.20
C PRO A 325 26.85 -9.24 -3.46
N THR A 326 27.20 -10.50 -3.21
CA THR A 326 26.42 -11.40 -2.34
C THR A 326 26.99 -11.43 -0.93
N LEU A 327 26.14 -11.74 0.05
CA LEU A 327 26.60 -12.06 1.40
C LEU A 327 27.40 -13.36 1.40
N ASN A 328 28.39 -13.47 2.28
CA ASN A 328 29.27 -14.65 2.38
C ASN A 328 28.78 -15.71 3.38
N ALA A 329 27.72 -15.41 4.12
CA ALA A 329 27.07 -16.30 5.06
C ALA A 329 25.63 -15.83 5.26
N ASN A 330 24.77 -16.74 5.72
CA ASN A 330 23.43 -16.41 6.13
C ASN A 330 23.48 -15.30 7.22
N PRO A 331 22.80 -14.16 7.03
CA PRO A 331 22.70 -13.11 8.03
C PRO A 331 21.91 -13.55 9.30
N ASN A 332 21.40 -14.78 9.37
CA ASN A 332 20.77 -15.44 10.53
C ASN A 332 21.25 -14.87 11.88
N GLY A 333 20.45 -13.99 12.47
CA GLY A 333 20.71 -13.45 13.81
C GLY A 333 21.64 -12.23 13.87
N THR A 334 21.92 -11.54 12.77
CA THR A 334 22.19 -10.09 12.89
C THR A 334 20.85 -9.48 13.28
N ALA A 335 20.70 -9.13 14.56
CA ALA A 335 19.48 -8.52 15.08
C ALA A 335 18.98 -7.48 14.08
N CYS A 336 17.73 -7.64 13.66
CA CYS A 336 17.03 -6.61 12.92
C CYS A 336 17.35 -5.25 13.54
N PRO A 337 17.82 -4.27 12.76
CA PRO A 337 18.22 -3.00 13.34
C PRO A 337 17.01 -2.34 14.02
N GLY A 338 16.94 -2.40 15.36
CA GLY A 338 15.89 -1.74 16.15
C GLY A 338 15.31 -2.47 17.36
N ASP A 339 15.66 -3.73 17.66
CA ASP A 339 15.07 -4.43 18.81
C ASP A 339 15.74 -4.07 20.16
N ASP A 340 15.12 -3.15 20.90
CA ASP A 340 15.34 -2.90 22.32
C ASP A 340 14.08 -3.34 23.12
N SER A 341 13.67 -4.62 23.06
CA SER A 341 12.74 -5.22 24.03
C SER A 341 12.87 -6.76 24.15
N PRO A 342 12.58 -7.40 25.30
CA PRO A 342 13.24 -8.65 25.67
C PRO A 342 12.53 -9.92 25.17
N THR A 343 13.31 -10.74 24.46
CA THR A 343 13.28 -12.23 24.41
C THR A 343 12.00 -12.91 23.92
N ASN A 344 12.00 -13.28 22.63
CA ASN A 344 11.23 -14.40 22.08
C ASN A 344 11.80 -15.76 22.57
N PRO A 345 11.01 -16.69 23.13
CA PRO A 345 11.51 -18.01 23.49
C PRO A 345 11.62 -18.95 22.28
N ASP A 346 12.87 -19.33 21.98
CA ASP A 346 13.33 -20.57 21.31
C ASP A 346 12.73 -20.96 19.94
N LEU A 347 13.45 -20.57 18.88
CA LEU A 347 13.50 -21.26 17.60
C LEU A 347 14.39 -22.52 17.73
N ASP A 348 13.81 -23.67 18.07
CA ASP A 348 14.52 -24.97 17.94
C ASP A 348 14.43 -25.46 16.49
N THR A 349 15.59 -25.45 15.82
CA THR A 349 15.81 -25.96 14.47
C THR A 349 16.34 -27.39 14.54
N ASN A 350 15.48 -28.40 14.33
CA ASN A 350 15.94 -29.67 13.78
C ASN A 350 14.84 -30.54 13.14
N PRO A 351 15.03 -31.00 11.88
CA PRO A 351 14.04 -31.78 11.14
C PRO A 351 14.25 -33.27 11.38
N THR A 352 13.29 -33.99 11.97
CA THR A 352 13.08 -35.42 11.67
C THR A 352 11.68 -35.93 12.02
N ASN A 353 11.01 -36.39 10.97
CA ASN A 353 10.08 -37.52 10.88
C ASN A 353 8.55 -37.23 10.84
N PRO A 354 7.80 -37.87 9.91
CA PRO A 354 6.49 -37.42 9.46
C PRO A 354 5.31 -38.13 10.14
N GLY A 355 4.18 -37.43 10.18
CA GLY A 355 2.84 -38.03 10.21
C GLY A 355 1.98 -37.70 11.42
N GLY A 356 0.85 -37.03 11.14
CA GLY A 356 -0.44 -37.45 11.69
C GLY A 356 -1.09 -36.58 12.76
N ASP A 357 -2.30 -36.13 12.40
CA ASP A 357 -3.46 -35.76 13.22
C ASP A 357 -3.54 -34.35 13.84
N VAL A 358 -4.35 -33.55 13.14
CA VAL A 358 -5.42 -32.69 13.67
C VAL A 358 -6.05 -33.25 14.95
N ASN A 359 -6.06 -32.43 16.02
CA ASN A 359 -7.11 -32.23 17.03
C ASN A 359 -6.50 -31.85 18.40
N GLY A 360 -6.85 -30.67 18.90
CA GLY A 360 -6.90 -30.44 20.35
C GLY A 360 -6.15 -29.21 20.85
N LEU A 361 -6.79 -28.05 20.73
CA LEU A 361 -6.55 -26.92 21.63
C LEU A 361 -6.89 -27.37 23.07
N ASN A 362 -5.91 -27.31 23.97
CA ASN A 362 -6.14 -27.21 25.41
C ASN A 362 -5.07 -26.29 26.03
N PRO A 363 -5.44 -25.13 26.59
CA PRO A 363 -4.51 -24.24 27.27
C PRO A 363 -4.24 -24.76 28.68
N ASP A 364 -2.98 -25.07 29.00
CA ASP A 364 -2.61 -25.46 30.37
C ASP A 364 -2.23 -24.23 31.19
N ILE A 365 -3.13 -23.93 32.12
CA ILE A 365 -3.03 -22.96 33.20
C ILE A 365 -2.11 -23.48 34.33
N ASN A 366 -1.46 -22.52 34.99
CA ASN A 366 -0.75 -22.56 36.27
C ASN A 366 0.77 -22.69 36.21
N GLU A 367 1.47 -21.63 36.64
CA GLU A 367 2.14 -21.65 37.94
C GLU A 367 2.38 -20.23 38.49
N THR A 368 2.35 -20.12 39.82
CA THR A 368 2.06 -18.94 40.62
C THR A 368 3.29 -18.39 41.39
N GLY A 369 3.54 -17.08 41.26
CA GLY A 369 4.06 -16.13 42.30
C GLY A 369 5.54 -16.20 42.75
N PRO A 370 6.06 -15.23 43.56
CA PRO A 370 5.40 -14.05 44.14
C PRO A 370 6.19 -12.69 44.06
N ILE A 371 5.41 -11.62 44.03
CA ILE A 371 5.53 -10.28 44.66
C ILE A 371 6.87 -9.90 45.34
N GLY A 372 7.47 -8.79 44.87
CA GLY A 372 8.42 -7.97 45.61
C GLY A 372 8.16 -6.48 45.37
N HIS A 373 7.60 -5.81 46.39
CA HIS A 373 7.41 -4.36 46.47
C HIS A 373 8.72 -3.66 46.85
N ASP A 374 9.08 -2.59 46.15
CA ASP A 374 9.69 -1.40 46.74
C ASP A 374 9.39 -0.13 45.92
N ASN A 375 8.60 0.74 46.54
CA ASN A 375 8.44 2.14 46.19
C ASN A 375 9.72 2.92 46.51
N TYR A 376 10.16 3.79 45.60
CA TYR A 376 10.54 5.15 45.97
C TYR A 376 10.12 6.15 44.91
N THR A 377 9.48 7.21 45.38
CA THR A 377 8.74 8.25 44.68
C THR A 377 9.58 9.50 44.40
N ASP A 378 9.16 10.21 43.35
CA ASP A 378 8.99 11.68 43.25
C ASP A 378 10.11 12.52 42.56
N PRO A 379 9.82 13.72 41.98
CA PRO A 379 9.12 13.97 40.70
C PRO A 379 9.75 15.17 39.91
N ASP A 380 8.97 15.72 38.94
CA ASP A 380 9.05 17.06 38.33
C ASP A 380 10.08 17.25 37.20
N THR A 381 9.79 17.79 36.00
CA THR A 381 8.74 18.74 35.57
C THR A 381 8.44 18.65 34.05
N ASN A 382 7.17 18.84 33.70
CA ASN A 382 6.57 19.53 32.54
C ASN A 382 7.48 20.01 31.39
N ASP A 383 7.08 19.72 30.14
CA ASP A 383 6.62 20.81 29.27
C ASP A 383 5.51 20.35 28.31
N THR A 384 4.62 21.27 28.00
CA THR A 384 3.33 21.06 27.33
C THR A 384 3.30 21.74 25.95
N GLY A 385 3.11 20.93 24.90
CA GLY A 385 2.48 21.24 23.59
C GLY A 385 3.29 22.07 22.57
N PRO A 386 2.81 22.20 21.31
CA PRO A 386 1.81 21.42 20.57
C PRO A 386 2.40 20.71 19.31
N ILE A 387 1.58 19.81 18.76
CA ILE A 387 1.75 19.05 17.52
C ILE A 387 1.73 20.01 16.31
N GLY A 388 2.61 19.78 15.34
CA GLY A 388 2.64 20.48 14.06
C GLY A 388 3.23 19.59 12.98
N HIS A 389 2.33 19.09 12.12
CA HIS A 389 2.47 18.68 10.73
C HIS A 389 3.86 18.32 10.19
N ASP A 390 4.03 17.04 9.92
CA ASP A 390 5.06 16.46 9.06
C ASP A 390 4.34 15.89 7.84
N ASP A 391 4.25 16.73 6.80
CA ASP A 391 4.10 16.33 5.41
C ASP A 391 5.45 16.58 4.71
N GLU A 392 5.65 15.86 3.62
CA GLU A 392 6.67 16.02 2.58
C GLU A 392 7.94 15.16 2.63
N THR A 393 7.82 14.07 1.86
CA THR A 393 8.87 13.54 0.99
C THR A 393 9.37 14.58 -0.04
N ALA A 394 10.69 14.60 -0.21
CA ALA A 394 11.41 14.86 -1.48
C ALA A 394 11.33 16.24 -2.16
N SER A 395 12.28 17.11 -1.78
CA SER A 395 13.27 17.73 -2.67
C SER A 395 12.84 18.05 -4.12
N ASP A 396 12.22 19.22 -4.31
CA ASP A 396 12.24 19.94 -5.58
C ASP A 396 13.68 20.37 -5.94
N THR A 397 14.17 19.92 -7.10
CA THR A 397 15.48 20.32 -7.64
C THR A 397 15.31 21.39 -8.70
N ASN A 398 15.12 22.66 -8.30
CA ASN A 398 15.77 23.78 -9.01
C ASN A 398 15.91 25.11 -8.25
N HIS A 399 15.88 25.11 -6.91
CA HIS A 399 16.50 26.20 -6.15
C HIS A 399 17.93 25.76 -5.80
N THR A 400 18.95 26.38 -6.41
CA THR A 400 20.33 26.14 -5.96
C THR A 400 20.49 26.82 -4.61
N ASP A 401 20.25 26.07 -3.54
CA ASP A 401 20.40 26.56 -2.18
C ASP A 401 21.83 27.04 -1.94
N HIS A 402 22.01 28.36 -1.90
CA HIS A 402 23.29 29.03 -1.70
C HIS A 402 23.71 29.11 -0.22
N THR A 403 22.91 28.56 0.69
CA THR A 403 23.16 28.61 2.14
C THR A 403 24.50 27.95 2.47
N PRO A 404 25.44 28.68 3.10
CA PRO A 404 26.73 28.15 3.54
C PRO A 404 26.57 26.94 4.47
N ARG A 405 27.01 25.77 4.03
CA ARG A 405 26.86 24.53 4.79
C ARG A 405 27.93 23.49 4.48
N ILE A 406 28.08 22.51 5.36
CA ILE A 406 29.11 21.47 5.33
C ILE A 406 28.52 20.09 5.56
N SER A 407 29.19 19.05 5.04
CA SER A 407 28.86 17.66 5.37
C SER A 407 30.15 16.84 5.59
N LEU A 408 30.11 15.95 6.59
CA LEU A 408 31.29 15.21 7.05
C LEU A 408 31.05 13.71 6.96
N TRP A 409 32.08 12.97 6.55
CA TRP A 409 32.00 11.51 6.47
C TRP A 409 33.29 10.85 6.99
N PRO A 410 33.24 10.11 8.11
CA PRO A 410 34.33 9.24 8.54
C PRO A 410 34.81 8.30 7.43
N GLY A 411 36.09 8.39 7.04
CA GLY A 411 36.69 7.57 5.98
C GLY A 411 36.59 8.14 4.56
N LYS A 412 36.06 9.35 4.39
CA LYS A 412 36.05 10.15 3.15
C LYS A 412 36.48 11.59 3.44
N VAL A 413 36.77 12.35 2.39
CA VAL A 413 37.08 13.79 2.47
C VAL A 413 35.77 14.55 2.66
N ASN A 414 35.73 15.45 3.64
CA ASN A 414 34.55 16.27 3.94
C ASN A 414 34.22 17.23 2.77
N GLN A 415 32.96 17.68 2.71
CA GLN A 415 32.45 18.52 1.64
C GLN A 415 31.93 19.85 2.22
N HIS A 416 31.94 20.91 1.42
CA HIS A 416 31.36 22.22 1.73
C HIS A 416 30.57 22.72 0.53
N ASN A 417 29.47 23.42 0.75
CA ASN A 417 28.69 23.99 -0.32
C ASN A 417 29.16 25.41 -0.64
N GLU A 418 29.65 25.66 -1.85
CA GLU A 418 30.00 26.99 -2.33
C GLU A 418 29.00 27.41 -3.41
N ASN A 419 28.16 28.40 -3.10
CA ASN A 419 27.13 28.95 -3.99
C ASN A 419 26.25 27.89 -4.67
N GLY A 420 25.74 26.93 -3.90
CA GLY A 420 24.85 25.89 -4.40
C GLY A 420 25.55 24.64 -4.95
N ILE A 421 26.89 24.63 -5.01
CA ILE A 421 27.67 23.50 -5.53
C ILE A 421 28.47 22.85 -4.39
N TRP A 422 28.33 21.53 -4.24
CA TRP A 422 29.12 20.76 -3.29
C TRP A 422 30.57 20.59 -3.78
N MET A 423 31.50 21.07 -2.96
CA MET A 423 32.94 21.11 -3.22
C MET A 423 33.68 20.23 -2.20
N THR A 424 34.59 19.39 -2.70
CA THR A 424 35.47 18.57 -1.85
C THR A 424 36.54 19.41 -1.19
N ASP A 425 36.94 19.05 0.04
CA ASP A 425 38.03 19.76 0.72
C ASP A 425 39.31 19.73 -0.15
N PRO A 426 39.86 20.89 -0.51
CA PRO A 426 41.06 20.97 -1.36
C PRO A 426 42.29 20.27 -0.77
N ASP A 427 42.34 20.06 0.55
CA ASP A 427 43.46 19.34 1.17
C ASP A 427 43.46 17.83 0.90
N GLY A 428 42.31 17.27 0.50
CA GLY A 428 42.13 15.86 0.17
C GLY A 428 42.35 14.90 1.32
N VAL A 429 42.38 15.37 2.57
CA VAL A 429 42.71 14.55 3.76
C VAL A 429 41.73 14.77 4.91
N SER A 430 41.13 15.96 5.04
CA SER A 430 40.21 16.29 6.14
C SER A 430 38.93 15.45 6.10
N GLY A 431 38.80 14.50 7.02
CA GLY A 431 37.65 13.58 7.10
C GLY A 431 36.74 13.81 8.30
N GLY A 432 35.72 12.95 8.41
CA GLY A 432 34.67 13.07 9.42
C GLY A 432 34.89 12.29 10.71
N HIS A 433 36.04 11.65 10.94
CA HIS A 433 36.25 10.95 12.20
C HIS A 433 36.37 11.93 13.39
N PRO A 434 36.08 11.48 14.62
CA PRO A 434 36.37 12.28 15.81
C PRO A 434 37.86 12.66 15.86
N SER A 435 38.14 13.93 16.13
CA SER A 435 39.51 14.46 16.22
C SER A 435 40.34 13.80 17.33
N THR A 436 39.67 13.20 18.30
CA THR A 436 40.26 12.37 19.36
C THR A 436 40.88 11.07 18.85
N LEU A 437 40.38 10.52 17.74
CA LEU A 437 40.91 9.32 17.08
C LEU A 437 41.82 9.67 15.90
N TYR A 438 41.52 10.75 15.18
CA TYR A 438 42.28 11.23 14.03
C TYR A 438 42.44 12.75 14.13
N SER A 439 43.59 13.23 14.58
CA SER A 439 43.80 14.65 14.93
C SER A 439 43.59 15.65 13.80
N SER A 440 43.60 15.19 12.55
CA SER A 440 43.37 15.99 11.34
C SER A 440 41.90 16.08 10.92
N ASP A 441 41.01 15.30 11.53
CA ASP A 441 39.61 15.19 11.15
C ASP A 441 38.72 16.10 12.01
N TYR A 442 37.50 16.33 11.52
CA TYR A 442 36.59 17.37 12.04
C TYR A 442 35.26 16.82 12.57
N GLY A 443 35.12 15.50 12.75
CA GLY A 443 33.86 14.87 13.15
C GLY A 443 33.20 15.47 14.40
N ASP A 444 34.01 15.88 15.38
CA ASP A 444 33.62 16.57 16.62
C ASP A 444 33.97 18.07 16.64
N ARG A 445 34.50 18.62 15.54
CA ARG A 445 34.97 20.02 15.39
C ARG A 445 34.29 20.73 14.21
N LYS A 446 32.99 20.49 14.03
CA LYS A 446 32.20 20.99 12.89
C LYS A 446 32.18 22.52 12.76
N LEU A 447 32.07 23.26 13.88
CA LEU A 447 32.16 24.73 13.87
C LEU A 447 33.51 25.23 13.35
N GLU A 448 34.61 24.59 13.73
CA GLU A 448 35.94 24.95 13.24
C GLU A 448 36.09 24.62 11.74
N TYR A 449 35.40 23.59 11.26
CA TYR A 449 35.35 23.26 9.84
C TYR A 449 34.54 24.28 9.04
N CYS A 450 33.37 24.74 9.52
CA CYS A 450 32.65 25.88 8.92
C CYS A 450 33.55 27.12 8.85
N GLN A 451 34.24 27.46 9.95
CA GLN A 451 35.13 28.61 10.03
C GLN A 451 36.35 28.55 9.10
N LYS A 452 36.70 27.35 8.60
CA LYS A 452 37.76 27.16 7.59
C LYS A 452 37.39 27.85 6.27
N PHE A 453 36.12 27.78 5.87
CA PHE A 453 35.61 28.35 4.62
C PHE A 453 34.90 29.69 4.83
N TRP A 454 34.21 29.84 5.96
CA TRP A 454 33.50 31.05 6.36
C TRP A 454 33.95 31.56 7.74
N PRO A 455 35.02 32.37 7.83
CA PRO A 455 35.64 32.75 9.09
C PRO A 455 34.73 33.46 10.10
N ASN A 456 33.63 34.06 9.63
CA ASN A 456 32.68 34.81 10.45
C ASN A 456 31.54 33.94 11.03
N THR A 457 31.52 32.63 10.74
CA THR A 457 30.51 31.71 11.28
C THR A 457 30.62 31.65 12.81
N GLN A 458 29.49 31.86 13.49
CA GLN A 458 29.43 31.89 14.96
C GLN A 458 28.82 30.63 15.56
N SER A 459 27.92 29.96 14.84
CA SER A 459 27.26 28.73 15.26
C SER A 459 27.05 27.80 14.07
N ILE A 460 26.73 26.54 14.37
CA ILE A 460 26.28 25.55 13.39
C ILE A 460 24.91 25.04 13.77
N GLU A 461 24.11 24.73 12.77
CA GLU A 461 22.78 24.15 12.94
C GLU A 461 22.65 22.92 12.05
N LEU A 462 22.08 21.83 12.59
CA LEU A 462 21.81 20.63 11.81
C LEU A 462 20.50 20.88 11.04
N ARG A 463 20.50 20.63 9.72
CA ARG A 463 19.28 20.73 8.93
C ARG A 463 18.42 19.47 9.12
N ASP A 464 17.11 19.66 9.03
CA ASP A 464 16.13 18.57 9.18
C ASP A 464 16.22 17.57 8.01
N ASN A 465 16.58 18.05 6.82
CA ASN A 465 16.75 17.23 5.61
C ASN A 465 18.21 16.88 5.34
N ARG A 466 18.47 15.60 5.05
CA ARG A 466 19.78 15.09 4.60
C ARG A 466 19.92 15.30 3.09
N GLU A 467 21.12 15.62 2.62
CA GLU A 467 21.38 15.84 1.18
C GLU A 467 22.21 14.70 0.57
N THR A 468 21.95 14.38 -0.69
CA THR A 468 22.72 13.43 -1.50
C THR A 468 23.96 14.11 -2.09
N ILE A 469 25.15 13.75 -1.60
CA ILE A 469 26.41 14.45 -1.89
C ILE A 469 27.43 13.48 -2.48
N THR A 470 28.24 13.95 -3.44
CA THR A 470 29.39 13.21 -3.96
C THR A 470 30.62 13.43 -3.06
N PHE A 471 31.01 12.42 -2.29
CA PHE A 471 32.19 12.45 -1.44
C PHE A 471 33.39 11.79 -2.11
N TRP A 472 34.59 12.24 -1.77
CA TRP A 472 35.82 11.74 -2.37
C TRP A 472 36.68 10.97 -1.37
N THR A 473 37.47 10.02 -1.88
CA THR A 473 38.50 9.32 -1.11
C THR A 473 39.75 10.19 -0.90
N ALA A 474 40.63 9.77 0.01
CA ALA A 474 41.84 10.51 0.35
C ALA A 474 42.69 10.79 -0.91
N GLY A 475 43.07 12.06 -1.10
CA GLY A 475 43.73 12.55 -2.30
C GLY A 475 42.77 13.04 -3.41
N ASN A 476 41.46 13.07 -3.14
CA ASN A 476 40.41 13.45 -4.09
C ASN A 476 40.47 12.61 -5.39
N THR A 477 40.69 11.29 -5.26
CA THR A 477 40.95 10.42 -6.41
C THR A 477 39.73 9.67 -6.92
N ASP A 478 38.91 9.13 -6.01
CA ASP A 478 37.73 8.32 -6.34
C ASP A 478 36.50 8.86 -5.59
N SER A 479 35.38 9.01 -6.29
CA SER A 479 34.12 9.55 -5.75
C SER A 479 33.12 8.46 -5.37
N VAL A 480 32.27 8.74 -4.39
CA VAL A 480 31.16 7.90 -3.92
C VAL A 480 30.00 8.83 -3.56
N VAL A 481 28.81 8.54 -4.07
CA VAL A 481 27.59 9.29 -3.75
C VAL A 481 26.94 8.73 -2.49
N SER A 482 26.51 9.59 -1.56
CA SER A 482 25.84 9.16 -0.32
C SER A 482 24.98 10.29 0.24
N THR A 483 23.79 9.95 0.76
CA THR A 483 22.91 10.86 1.49
C THR A 483 23.40 11.02 2.93
N ARG A 484 23.66 12.24 3.40
CA ARG A 484 24.30 12.52 4.71
C ARG A 484 23.74 13.78 5.36
N ASP A 485 23.93 13.87 6.68
CA ASP A 485 23.61 15.05 7.47
C ASP A 485 24.35 16.28 6.94
N VAL A 486 23.66 17.41 6.94
CA VAL A 486 24.18 18.70 6.51
C VAL A 486 24.10 19.69 7.66
N TYR A 487 25.19 20.43 7.88
CA TYR A 487 25.29 21.42 8.94
C TYR A 487 25.46 22.81 8.33
N GLU A 488 24.52 23.70 8.64
CA GLU A 488 24.53 25.10 8.20
C GLU A 488 25.50 25.95 9.03
N CYS A 489 26.15 26.91 8.37
CA CYS A 489 27.13 27.83 8.95
C CYS A 489 26.51 29.25 9.11
N VAL A 490 26.11 29.63 10.33
CA VAL A 490 25.28 30.85 10.59
C VAL A 490 26.09 32.12 10.89
N PHE A 491 25.64 33.29 10.39
CA PHE A 491 26.23 34.65 10.57
C PHE A 491 25.25 35.66 11.20
N ASN A 492 25.75 36.79 11.75
CA ASN A 492 24.93 37.96 12.14
C ASN A 492 25.26 39.15 11.21
N HIS A 493 24.28 39.72 10.50
CA HIS A 493 24.45 40.92 9.66
C HIS A 493 24.09 42.23 10.39
N ASN A 494 24.80 43.32 10.06
CA ASN A 494 24.53 44.71 10.45
C ASN A 494 24.48 45.53 9.15
N ASP A 495 23.30 45.79 8.60
CA ASP A 495 23.15 46.41 7.28
C ASP A 495 22.96 47.94 7.33
N THR A 496 23.37 48.59 6.23
CA THR A 496 23.21 50.03 5.96
C THR A 496 21.97 50.30 5.10
N ASP A 497 21.28 51.41 5.38
CA ASP A 497 19.91 51.77 4.94
C ASP A 497 19.62 51.88 3.42
N GLU A 498 20.57 51.69 2.48
CA GLU A 498 20.31 51.76 1.02
C GLU A 498 20.11 50.38 0.37
N ASP A 499 20.73 49.31 0.89
CA ASP A 499 20.50 47.93 0.40
C ASP A 499 19.17 47.35 0.92
N ALA A 500 18.67 47.87 2.06
CA ALA A 500 17.45 47.37 2.69
C ALA A 500 16.16 47.66 1.90
N ASP A 501 16.10 48.75 1.14
CA ASP A 501 14.91 49.12 0.35
C ASP A 501 14.80 48.29 -0.95
N TYR A 502 15.94 48.01 -1.60
CA TYR A 502 15.97 47.11 -2.76
C TYR A 502 15.63 45.67 -2.37
N HIS A 503 16.23 45.16 -1.29
CA HIS A 503 15.92 43.81 -0.80
C HIS A 503 14.46 43.69 -0.35
N HIS A 504 13.91 44.69 0.34
CA HIS A 504 12.50 44.68 0.73
C HIS A 504 11.54 44.71 -0.48
N GLN A 505 11.84 45.49 -1.53
CA GLN A 505 11.01 45.52 -2.74
C GLN A 505 11.14 44.25 -3.59
N LEU A 506 12.32 43.61 -3.56
CA LEU A 506 12.55 42.30 -4.19
C LEU A 506 11.77 41.20 -3.47
N ASP A 507 11.82 41.17 -2.14
CA ASP A 507 11.09 40.21 -1.31
C ASP A 507 9.56 40.39 -1.51
N GLU A 508 9.05 41.62 -1.50
CA GLU A 508 7.63 41.91 -1.79
C GLU A 508 7.19 41.56 -3.22
N LEU A 509 8.11 41.56 -4.18
CA LEU A 509 7.84 41.17 -5.57
C LEU A 509 7.82 39.64 -5.72
N GLN A 510 8.78 38.96 -5.08
CA GLN A 510 8.87 37.49 -5.05
C GLN A 510 7.67 36.86 -4.32
N GLU A 511 7.25 37.40 -3.18
CA GLU A 511 6.06 36.92 -2.46
C GLU A 511 4.79 37.07 -3.31
N ARG A 512 4.66 38.16 -4.07
CA ARG A 512 3.50 38.40 -4.93
C ARG A 512 3.50 37.50 -6.16
N GLU A 513 4.68 37.26 -6.74
CA GLU A 513 4.86 36.30 -7.82
C GLU A 513 4.44 34.91 -7.35
N GLN A 514 4.98 34.45 -6.23
CA GLN A 514 4.63 33.17 -5.64
C GLN A 514 3.12 33.01 -5.45
N GLN A 515 2.47 33.97 -4.79
CA GLN A 515 1.02 33.92 -4.57
C GLN A 515 0.22 33.91 -5.89
N SER A 516 0.65 34.68 -6.90
CA SER A 516 -0.08 34.76 -8.18
C SER A 516 0.06 33.47 -9.00
N TRP A 517 1.19 32.76 -8.87
CA TRP A 517 1.37 31.44 -9.46
C TRP A 517 0.57 30.37 -8.71
N GLU A 518 0.55 30.40 -7.38
CA GLU A 518 -0.27 29.50 -6.56
C GLU A 518 -1.75 29.63 -6.90
N ASP A 519 -2.28 30.86 -6.96
CA ASP A 519 -3.69 31.12 -7.31
C ASP A 519 -4.03 30.62 -8.73
N ALA A 520 -3.10 30.74 -9.68
CA ALA A 520 -3.29 30.28 -11.06
C ALA A 520 -3.22 28.76 -11.22
N MET A 521 -2.34 28.10 -10.46
CA MET A 521 -2.30 26.64 -10.38
C MET A 521 -3.60 26.09 -9.77
N GLU A 522 -4.09 26.70 -8.68
CA GLU A 522 -5.35 26.31 -8.07
C GLU A 522 -6.55 26.49 -9.03
N GLU A 523 -6.55 27.55 -9.84
CA GLU A 523 -7.59 27.77 -10.85
C GLU A 523 -7.59 26.69 -11.95
N CYS A 524 -6.40 26.26 -12.38
CA CYS A 524 -6.21 25.18 -13.33
C CYS A 524 -6.59 23.81 -12.76
N ASP A 525 -6.16 23.49 -11.53
CA ASP A 525 -6.49 22.24 -10.85
C ASP A 525 -8.00 22.11 -10.66
N ARG A 526 -8.68 23.20 -10.29
CA ARG A 526 -10.14 23.22 -10.22
C ARG A 526 -10.81 22.95 -11.57
N ALA A 527 -10.29 23.53 -12.66
CA ALA A 527 -10.84 23.30 -14.00
C ALA A 527 -10.68 21.84 -14.47
N TRP A 528 -9.54 21.22 -14.14
CA TRP A 528 -9.30 19.80 -14.38
C TRP A 528 -10.18 18.89 -13.52
N ALA A 529 -10.33 19.20 -12.24
CA ALA A 529 -11.19 18.46 -11.33
C ALA A 529 -12.67 18.52 -11.74
N GLU A 530 -13.16 19.69 -12.18
CA GLU A 530 -14.53 19.82 -12.70
C GLU A 530 -14.74 18.98 -13.98
N LEU A 531 -13.75 18.92 -14.88
CA LEU A 531 -13.81 18.11 -16.08
C LEU A 531 -13.81 16.60 -15.76
N ASP A 532 -12.99 16.18 -14.79
CA ASP A 532 -12.90 14.80 -14.32
C ASP A 532 -14.19 14.35 -13.62
N GLU A 533 -14.75 15.17 -12.72
CA GLU A 533 -16.03 14.89 -12.05
C GLU A 533 -17.16 14.72 -13.08
N HIS A 534 -17.19 15.58 -14.10
CA HIS A 534 -18.16 15.48 -15.18
C HIS A 534 -18.01 14.20 -16.01
N TYR A 535 -16.78 13.78 -16.28
CA TYR A 535 -16.49 12.53 -16.98
C TYR A 535 -16.91 11.31 -16.17
N MET A 536 -16.51 11.27 -14.89
CA MET A 536 -16.83 10.19 -13.97
C MET A 536 -18.35 10.03 -13.80
N MET A 537 -19.11 11.13 -13.64
CA MET A 537 -20.57 11.05 -13.60
C MET A 537 -21.21 10.46 -14.87
N MET A 538 -20.62 10.70 -16.05
CA MET A 538 -21.13 10.13 -17.31
C MET A 538 -20.79 8.64 -17.43
N VAL A 539 -19.58 8.24 -17.02
CA VAL A 539 -19.16 6.82 -17.01
C VAL A 539 -19.97 6.04 -15.99
N GLU A 540 -20.09 6.51 -14.76
CA GLU A 540 -20.91 5.88 -13.71
C GLU A 540 -22.36 5.72 -14.16
N SER A 541 -22.93 6.72 -14.83
CA SER A 541 -24.29 6.62 -15.36
C SER A 541 -24.44 5.55 -16.45
N LEU A 542 -23.41 5.30 -17.25
CA LEU A 542 -23.43 4.23 -18.26
C LEU A 542 -23.21 2.85 -17.62
N GLU A 543 -22.34 2.76 -16.63
CA GLU A 543 -22.12 1.53 -15.87
C GLU A 543 -23.37 1.11 -15.09
N GLU A 544 -24.09 2.06 -14.47
CA GLU A 544 -25.37 1.80 -13.80
C GLU A 544 -26.42 1.27 -14.80
N GLN A 545 -26.54 1.89 -15.98
CA GLN A 545 -27.45 1.43 -17.02
C GLN A 545 -27.08 0.02 -17.55
N MET A 546 -25.79 -0.26 -17.72
CA MET A 546 -25.31 -1.57 -18.11
C MET A 546 -25.67 -2.63 -17.06
N MET A 547 -25.45 -2.32 -15.78
CA MET A 547 -25.76 -3.22 -14.68
C MET A 547 -27.26 -3.49 -14.56
N ASP A 548 -28.11 -2.48 -14.72
CA ASP A 548 -29.58 -2.64 -14.76
C ASP A 548 -30.02 -3.57 -15.91
N GLU A 549 -29.42 -3.43 -17.10
CA GLU A 549 -29.73 -4.31 -18.24
C GLU A 549 -29.25 -5.75 -18.03
N ILE A 550 -28.06 -5.94 -17.47
CA ILE A 550 -27.54 -7.26 -17.10
C ILE A 550 -28.45 -7.91 -16.04
N GLU A 551 -28.87 -7.14 -15.04
CA GLU A 551 -29.77 -7.63 -14.00
C GLU A 551 -31.09 -8.13 -14.63
N MET A 552 -31.69 -7.38 -15.54
CA MET A 552 -32.90 -7.81 -16.26
C MET A 552 -32.72 -9.13 -17.02
N GLU A 553 -31.58 -9.37 -17.66
CA GLU A 553 -31.29 -10.65 -18.32
C GLU A 553 -31.08 -11.78 -17.30
N LEU A 554 -30.46 -11.52 -16.15
CA LEU A 554 -30.31 -12.49 -15.06
C LEU A 554 -31.66 -12.88 -14.44
N TRP A 555 -32.59 -11.92 -14.26
CA TRP A 555 -33.97 -12.20 -13.87
C TRP A 555 -34.68 -13.08 -14.91
N GLY A 556 -34.47 -12.81 -16.20
CA GLY A 556 -35.01 -13.65 -17.28
C GLY A 556 -34.46 -15.07 -17.29
N LEU A 557 -33.17 -15.23 -16.94
CA LEU A 557 -32.53 -16.54 -16.78
C LEU A 557 -33.15 -17.31 -15.61
N ASP A 558 -33.30 -16.68 -14.45
CA ASP A 558 -33.93 -17.30 -13.27
C ASP A 558 -35.36 -17.75 -13.55
N ASP A 559 -36.19 -16.89 -14.16
CA ASP A 559 -37.55 -17.24 -14.58
C ASP A 559 -37.57 -18.43 -15.54
N SER A 560 -36.64 -18.44 -16.51
CA SER A 560 -36.54 -19.52 -17.51
C SER A 560 -36.12 -20.86 -16.90
N LEU A 561 -35.20 -20.83 -15.93
CA LEU A 561 -34.74 -22.01 -15.21
C LEU A 561 -35.80 -22.51 -14.22
N SER A 562 -36.51 -21.60 -13.56
CA SER A 562 -37.60 -21.89 -12.62
C SER A 562 -38.75 -22.63 -13.31
N ILE A 563 -39.22 -22.13 -14.47
CA ILE A 563 -40.26 -22.79 -15.27
C ILE A 563 -39.81 -24.20 -15.71
N ARG A 564 -38.54 -24.35 -16.09
CA ARG A 564 -37.98 -25.63 -16.53
C ARG A 564 -37.89 -26.63 -15.38
N TYR A 565 -37.50 -26.17 -14.19
CA TYR A 565 -37.43 -26.99 -12.99
C TYR A 565 -38.83 -27.51 -12.60
N ASP A 566 -39.85 -26.66 -12.63
CA ASP A 566 -41.24 -27.06 -12.37
C ASP A 566 -41.74 -28.09 -13.40
N GLU A 567 -41.43 -27.91 -14.68
CA GLU A 567 -41.82 -28.86 -15.73
C GLU A 567 -41.11 -30.21 -15.56
N PHE A 568 -39.80 -30.20 -15.26
CA PHE A 568 -39.02 -31.39 -14.99
C PHE A 568 -39.53 -32.14 -13.75
N ASP A 569 -39.83 -31.44 -12.65
CA ASP A 569 -40.32 -32.06 -11.41
C ASP A 569 -41.66 -32.79 -11.63
N VAL A 570 -42.57 -32.20 -12.42
CA VAL A 570 -43.84 -32.86 -12.77
C VAL A 570 -43.60 -34.14 -13.58
N GLN A 571 -42.75 -34.08 -14.61
CA GLN A 571 -42.48 -35.24 -15.47
C GLN A 571 -41.72 -36.34 -14.70
N TYR A 572 -40.75 -35.95 -13.88
CA TYR A 572 -39.97 -36.85 -13.06
C TYR A 572 -40.83 -37.55 -12.00
N ASN A 573 -41.70 -36.81 -11.30
CA ASN A 573 -42.60 -37.38 -10.30
C ASN A 573 -43.62 -38.36 -10.92
N GLU A 574 -44.13 -38.08 -12.12
CA GLU A 574 -45.02 -39.01 -12.85
C GLU A 574 -44.29 -40.33 -13.18
N LEU A 575 -43.04 -40.26 -13.65
CA LEU A 575 -42.22 -41.45 -13.92
C LEU A 575 -41.89 -42.23 -12.65
N LEU A 576 -41.65 -41.55 -11.52
CA LEU A 576 -41.46 -42.21 -10.22
C LEU A 576 -42.71 -42.95 -9.75
N ILE A 577 -43.90 -42.38 -9.97
CA ILE A 577 -45.17 -43.05 -9.68
C ILE A 577 -45.29 -44.31 -10.53
N GLN A 578 -45.05 -44.21 -11.84
CA GLN A 578 -45.07 -45.36 -12.75
C GLN A 578 -44.07 -46.44 -12.32
N LEU A 579 -42.85 -46.04 -11.93
CA LEU A 579 -41.84 -46.97 -11.43
C LEU A 579 -42.29 -47.70 -10.15
N SER A 580 -43.03 -47.01 -9.28
CA SER A 580 -43.56 -47.60 -8.05
C SER A 580 -44.72 -48.59 -8.29
N GLU A 581 -45.38 -48.50 -9.45
CA GLU A 581 -46.51 -49.34 -9.85
C GLU A 581 -46.11 -50.50 -10.80
N ALA A 582 -44.84 -50.57 -11.21
CA ALA A 582 -44.34 -51.59 -12.15
C ALA A 582 -44.60 -53.03 -11.66
N GLU A 583 -45.10 -53.90 -12.55
CA GLU A 583 -45.48 -55.27 -12.21
C GLU A 583 -44.29 -56.25 -12.24
N ASP A 584 -43.23 -55.93 -12.98
CA ASP A 584 -42.00 -56.74 -13.08
C ASP A 584 -40.71 -55.93 -13.33
N GLU A 585 -39.57 -56.62 -13.28
CA GLU A 585 -38.23 -56.02 -13.45
C GLU A 585 -37.99 -55.48 -14.87
N ASP A 586 -38.63 -56.06 -15.89
CA ASP A 586 -38.45 -55.62 -17.28
C ASP A 586 -39.20 -54.29 -17.52
N GLU A 587 -40.39 -54.13 -16.94
CA GLU A 587 -41.16 -52.87 -16.95
C GLU A 587 -40.44 -51.76 -16.16
N ALA A 588 -39.91 -52.08 -14.97
CA ALA A 588 -39.14 -51.13 -14.17
C ALA A 588 -37.86 -50.66 -14.89
N ALA A 589 -37.17 -51.54 -15.62
CA ALA A 589 -35.97 -51.19 -16.37
C ALA A 589 -36.24 -50.19 -17.51
N VAL A 590 -37.38 -50.30 -18.18
CA VAL A 590 -37.79 -49.35 -19.23
C VAL A 590 -38.06 -47.96 -18.64
N ILE A 591 -38.76 -47.89 -17.50
CA ILE A 591 -39.08 -46.61 -16.83
C ILE A 591 -37.80 -45.94 -16.30
N ILE A 592 -36.85 -46.70 -15.75
CA ILE A 592 -35.54 -46.17 -15.32
C ILE A 592 -34.78 -45.58 -16.52
N GLN A 593 -34.83 -46.23 -17.68
CA GLN A 593 -34.21 -45.71 -18.89
C GLN A 593 -34.87 -44.41 -19.38
N GLU A 594 -36.20 -44.29 -19.23
CA GLU A 594 -36.95 -43.07 -19.56
C GLU A 594 -36.60 -41.91 -18.60
N ILE A 595 -36.44 -42.19 -17.30
CA ILE A 595 -35.95 -41.21 -16.32
C ILE A 595 -34.54 -40.73 -16.68
N GLN A 596 -33.64 -41.64 -17.06
CA GLN A 596 -32.28 -41.28 -17.50
C GLN A 596 -32.31 -40.40 -18.75
N SER A 597 -33.13 -40.78 -19.74
CA SER A 597 -33.30 -39.99 -20.97
C SER A 597 -33.86 -38.60 -20.68
N LEU A 598 -34.80 -38.48 -19.74
CA LEU A 598 -35.37 -37.19 -19.33
C LEU A 598 -34.31 -36.28 -18.69
N ARG A 599 -33.50 -36.83 -17.77
CA ARG A 599 -32.41 -36.08 -17.12
C ARG A 599 -31.38 -35.59 -18.13
N GLU A 600 -30.96 -36.46 -19.07
CA GLU A 600 -30.00 -36.10 -20.12
C GLU A 600 -30.56 -35.05 -21.08
N SER A 601 -31.86 -35.12 -21.41
CA SER A 601 -32.50 -34.11 -22.24
C SER A 601 -32.62 -32.76 -21.53
N GLU A 602 -32.99 -32.74 -20.24
CA GLU A 602 -33.12 -31.48 -19.50
C GLU A 602 -31.76 -30.81 -19.28
N GLN A 603 -30.71 -31.58 -19.01
CA GLN A 603 -29.36 -31.04 -18.89
C GLN A 603 -28.94 -30.30 -20.18
N GLN A 604 -29.18 -30.88 -21.35
CA GLN A 604 -28.86 -30.24 -22.64
C GLN A 604 -29.61 -28.93 -22.85
N VAL A 605 -30.86 -28.85 -22.38
CA VAL A 605 -31.63 -27.61 -22.54
C VAL A 605 -31.25 -26.56 -21.51
N ILE A 606 -30.88 -26.95 -20.28
CA ILE A 606 -30.31 -26.03 -19.28
C ILE A 606 -29.02 -25.42 -19.80
N GLU A 607 -28.10 -26.23 -20.33
CA GLU A 607 -26.86 -25.75 -20.97
C GLU A 607 -27.16 -24.77 -22.12
N TRP A 608 -28.12 -25.10 -22.99
CA TRP A 608 -28.54 -24.19 -24.06
C TRP A 608 -29.13 -22.87 -23.55
N VAL A 609 -29.90 -22.89 -22.46
CA VAL A 609 -30.45 -21.68 -21.85
C VAL A 609 -29.30 -20.80 -21.34
N TYR A 610 -28.33 -21.38 -20.63
CA TYR A 610 -27.15 -20.63 -20.19
C TYR A 610 -26.39 -20.03 -21.37
N ASP A 611 -26.11 -20.78 -22.43
CA ASP A 611 -25.40 -20.27 -23.62
C ASP A 611 -26.10 -19.06 -24.25
N VAL A 612 -27.44 -19.08 -24.33
CA VAL A 612 -28.24 -17.98 -24.90
C VAL A 612 -28.12 -16.72 -24.05
N TYR A 613 -28.25 -16.83 -22.72
CA TYR A 613 -28.18 -15.68 -21.83
C TYR A 613 -26.75 -15.14 -21.70
N HIS A 614 -25.72 -16.00 -21.69
CA HIS A 614 -24.32 -15.57 -21.73
C HIS A 614 -24.02 -14.76 -23.01
N ALA A 615 -24.52 -15.19 -24.17
CA ALA A 615 -24.33 -14.45 -25.42
C ALA A 615 -24.98 -13.06 -25.39
N ARG A 616 -26.17 -12.93 -24.78
CA ARG A 616 -26.85 -11.63 -24.64
C ARG A 616 -26.14 -10.70 -23.69
N ILE A 617 -25.68 -11.20 -22.54
CA ILE A 617 -24.91 -10.42 -21.58
C ILE A 617 -23.60 -9.95 -22.21
N ALA A 618 -22.94 -10.80 -23.01
CA ALA A 618 -21.75 -10.41 -23.76
C ALA A 618 -22.03 -9.29 -24.79
N ASP A 619 -23.15 -9.36 -25.52
CA ASP A 619 -23.57 -8.31 -26.46
C ASP A 619 -23.86 -6.97 -25.73
N ILE A 620 -24.46 -7.02 -24.53
CA ILE A 620 -24.70 -5.84 -23.69
C ILE A 620 -23.37 -5.21 -23.28
N ILE A 621 -22.43 -6.00 -22.75
CA ILE A 621 -21.11 -5.51 -22.35
C ILE A 621 -20.38 -4.87 -23.54
N GLU A 622 -20.37 -5.53 -24.71
CA GLU A 622 -19.72 -4.98 -25.91
C GLU A 622 -20.35 -3.66 -26.37
N GLN A 623 -21.67 -3.52 -26.24
CA GLN A 623 -22.37 -2.27 -26.56
C GLN A 623 -21.97 -1.13 -25.63
N TYR A 624 -21.93 -1.36 -24.31
CA TYR A 624 -21.59 -0.33 -23.33
C TYR A 624 -20.10 0.02 -23.35
N ASP A 625 -19.21 -0.96 -23.57
CA ASP A 625 -17.79 -0.72 -23.83
C ASP A 625 -17.63 0.26 -25.02
N ALA A 626 -18.35 0.05 -26.13
CA ALA A 626 -18.30 0.94 -27.28
C ALA A 626 -18.87 2.34 -27.01
N MET A 627 -19.80 2.48 -26.06
CA MET A 627 -20.35 3.78 -25.64
C MET A 627 -19.39 4.53 -24.73
N ILE A 628 -18.69 3.83 -23.84
CA ILE A 628 -17.63 4.38 -23.00
C ILE A 628 -16.43 4.80 -23.85
N ASP A 629 -16.01 3.95 -24.82
CA ASP A 629 -14.96 4.31 -25.79
C ASP A 629 -15.35 5.56 -26.61
N ALA A 630 -16.64 5.76 -26.90
CA ALA A 630 -17.13 6.95 -27.59
C ALA A 630 -17.23 8.20 -26.70
N LEU A 631 -17.24 8.05 -25.36
CA LEU A 631 -17.02 9.17 -24.44
C LEU A 631 -15.56 9.61 -24.47
N ASP A 632 -14.63 8.67 -24.60
CA ASP A 632 -13.17 8.90 -24.69
C ASP A 632 -12.73 9.49 -26.04
N ASP A 633 -13.66 9.66 -26.98
CA ASP A 633 -13.42 10.17 -28.33
C ASP A 633 -13.37 11.72 -28.40
N GLU A 634 -13.31 12.24 -29.63
CA GLU A 634 -13.01 13.63 -30.06
C GLU A 634 -13.73 14.76 -29.28
N ALA A 635 -14.84 14.48 -28.60
CA ALA A 635 -15.57 15.48 -27.80
C ALA A 635 -14.93 15.74 -26.42
N PHE A 636 -14.50 14.70 -25.71
CA PHE A 636 -13.85 14.87 -24.40
C PHE A 636 -12.40 15.33 -24.57
N GLU A 637 -11.72 14.83 -25.60
CA GLU A 637 -10.38 15.31 -25.97
C GLU A 637 -10.41 16.79 -26.38
N SER A 638 -11.51 17.29 -26.97
CA SER A 638 -11.67 18.73 -27.25
C SER A 638 -11.83 19.56 -25.98
N LEU A 639 -12.62 19.10 -25.00
CA LEU A 639 -12.78 19.80 -23.72
C LEU A 639 -11.47 19.81 -22.93
N ARG A 640 -10.76 18.69 -22.97
CA ARG A 640 -9.44 18.54 -22.39
C ARG A 640 -8.43 19.53 -22.99
N HIS A 641 -8.44 19.67 -24.32
CA HIS A 641 -7.61 20.64 -25.03
C HIS A 641 -8.00 22.09 -24.72
N ASP A 642 -9.29 22.38 -24.52
CA ASP A 642 -9.75 23.71 -24.12
C ASP A 642 -9.22 24.09 -22.72
N VAL A 643 -9.28 23.16 -21.74
CA VAL A 643 -8.72 23.39 -20.39
C VAL A 643 -7.19 23.59 -20.44
N GLU A 644 -6.49 22.76 -21.22
CA GLU A 644 -5.04 22.90 -21.44
C GLU A 644 -4.68 24.27 -22.01
N THR A 645 -5.41 24.72 -23.04
CA THR A 645 -5.19 26.02 -23.69
C THR A 645 -5.47 27.19 -22.76
N ASP A 646 -6.54 27.12 -21.95
CA ASP A 646 -6.89 28.18 -21.00
C ASP A 646 -5.85 28.30 -19.88
N CYS A 647 -5.31 27.18 -19.40
CA CYS A 647 -4.22 27.14 -18.43
C CYS A 647 -2.91 27.71 -18.99
N GLU A 648 -2.53 27.31 -20.21
CA GLU A 648 -1.34 27.86 -20.88
C GLU A 648 -1.45 29.39 -21.03
N ALA A 649 -2.61 29.90 -21.43
CA ALA A 649 -2.82 31.34 -21.57
C ALA A 649 -2.71 32.10 -20.25
N LEU A 650 -3.20 31.51 -19.14
CA LEU A 650 -3.09 32.08 -17.80
C LEU A 650 -1.63 32.19 -17.34
N PHE A 651 -0.86 31.12 -17.54
CA PHE A 651 0.57 31.08 -17.17
C PHE A 651 1.42 32.03 -18.04
N GLU A 652 1.13 32.14 -19.34
CA GLU A 652 1.82 33.10 -20.22
C GLU A 652 1.57 34.56 -19.78
N GLU A 653 0.35 34.90 -19.37
CA GLU A 653 0.01 36.26 -18.88
C GLU A 653 0.79 36.61 -17.61
N LEU A 654 0.91 35.67 -16.66
CA LEU A 654 1.70 35.82 -15.44
C LEU A 654 3.19 36.00 -15.72
N GLU A 655 3.75 35.18 -16.63
CA GLU A 655 5.16 35.25 -17.00
C GLU A 655 5.51 36.57 -17.71
N GLU A 656 4.58 37.15 -18.50
CA GLU A 656 4.77 38.47 -19.10
C GLU A 656 4.67 39.59 -18.06
N GLN A 657 3.73 39.47 -17.11
CA GLN A 657 3.54 40.45 -16.05
C GLN A 657 4.76 40.58 -15.14
N PHE A 658 5.25 39.49 -14.54
CA PHE A 658 6.33 39.56 -13.56
C PHE A 658 7.68 39.93 -14.18
N ARG A 659 7.94 39.48 -15.41
CA ARG A 659 9.13 39.90 -16.18
C ARG A 659 9.22 41.42 -16.32
N ALA A 660 8.11 42.09 -16.60
CA ALA A 660 8.08 43.55 -16.70
C ALA A 660 8.29 44.25 -15.35
N GLU A 661 7.86 43.63 -14.24
CA GLU A 661 8.06 44.16 -12.88
C GLU A 661 9.52 43.99 -12.41
N TYR A 662 10.18 42.85 -12.70
CA TYR A 662 11.60 42.63 -12.41
C TYR A 662 12.51 43.58 -13.21
N GLU A 663 12.26 43.76 -14.51
CA GLU A 663 13.01 44.73 -15.33
C GLU A 663 12.90 46.17 -14.79
N ALA A 664 11.74 46.53 -14.23
CA ALA A 664 11.54 47.83 -13.60
C ALA A 664 12.34 47.98 -12.29
N LEU A 665 12.42 46.92 -11.48
CA LEU A 665 13.16 46.90 -10.22
C LEU A 665 14.68 46.95 -10.44
N GLU A 666 15.21 46.22 -11.42
CA GLU A 666 16.64 46.26 -11.77
C GLU A 666 17.10 47.65 -12.23
N SER A 667 16.25 48.36 -12.96
CA SER A 667 16.54 49.73 -13.44
C SER A 667 16.75 50.76 -12.33
N MET A 668 16.36 50.47 -11.09
CA MET A 668 16.59 51.34 -9.93
C MET A 668 18.03 51.30 -9.40
N THR A 669 18.82 50.28 -9.76
CA THR A 669 20.19 50.07 -9.25
C THR A 669 21.29 50.68 -10.15
N GLU A 670 20.98 51.07 -11.39
CA GLU A 670 21.96 51.61 -12.37
C GLU A 670 22.24 53.12 -12.25
N VAL A 671 22.52 53.63 -11.05
CA VAL A 671 23.06 54.99 -10.89
C VAL A 671 24.33 54.97 -10.04
N GLU A 672 25.47 54.64 -10.67
CA GLU A 672 26.80 55.25 -10.50
C GLU A 672 27.91 54.30 -10.98
N ASP A 673 28.44 54.51 -12.19
CA ASP A 673 29.86 54.29 -12.49
C ASP A 673 30.27 54.98 -13.81
N GLU A 674 30.20 56.31 -13.84
CA GLU A 674 30.98 57.10 -14.78
C GLU A 674 32.35 57.45 -14.17
N ASN A 675 33.42 57.01 -14.86
CA ASN A 675 34.82 57.46 -14.82
C ASN A 675 35.76 56.89 -13.74
N SER A 676 36.64 55.96 -14.18
CA SER A 676 38.09 56.18 -14.05
C SER A 676 38.91 55.22 -14.92
N CYS A 677 39.37 55.68 -16.08
CA CYS A 677 40.68 55.33 -16.64
C CYS A 677 41.15 56.42 -17.60
N GLY A 678 42.08 57.26 -17.12
CA GLY A 678 42.84 58.21 -17.93
C GLY A 678 44.21 57.64 -18.31
N ASP A 679 44.60 57.91 -19.56
CA ASP A 679 45.95 58.01 -20.12
C ASP A 679 47.03 57.00 -19.66
N ASP A 680 47.16 55.85 -20.33
CA ASP A 680 48.31 55.56 -21.21
C ASP A 680 48.22 54.13 -21.82
N GLU A 681 48.37 54.10 -23.15
CA GLU A 681 48.70 52.98 -24.03
C GLU A 681 47.86 51.68 -24.01
N ARG A 682 46.93 51.66 -24.98
CA ARG A 682 46.77 50.64 -26.04
C ARG A 682 45.50 49.78 -25.95
N CYS A 683 44.36 50.40 -26.30
CA CYS A 683 43.26 49.70 -26.94
C CYS A 683 43.70 49.25 -28.34
N THR A 684 43.60 47.95 -28.63
CA THR A 684 43.54 47.47 -30.01
C THR A 684 42.20 46.79 -30.21
N ASP A 685 41.28 47.53 -30.83
CA ASP A 685 40.20 46.94 -31.59
C ASP A 685 40.80 46.24 -32.81
N ARG A 686 40.34 45.01 -33.05
CA ARG A 686 40.35 44.42 -34.40
C ARG A 686 39.22 43.41 -34.55
N ASP A 687 38.14 43.92 -35.12
CA ASP A 687 37.36 43.37 -36.24
C ASP A 687 37.10 41.86 -36.27
N GLU A 688 35.87 41.52 -35.91
CA GLU A 688 34.83 40.92 -36.77
C GLU A 688 35.17 39.76 -37.72
N ASN A 689 34.27 38.77 -37.66
CA ASN A 689 34.01 37.64 -38.56
C ASN A 689 34.78 36.32 -38.35
N TYR A 690 34.32 35.60 -37.31
CA TYR A 690 33.83 34.23 -37.47
C TYR A 690 32.48 34.12 -36.74
N MET A 691 31.41 34.51 -37.44
CA MET A 691 30.01 34.21 -37.11
C MET A 691 29.61 32.99 -37.94
N GLU A 692 29.13 31.96 -37.25
CA GLU A 692 28.22 30.86 -37.64
C GLU A 692 28.67 29.55 -36.99
N GLU A 693 28.30 29.34 -35.71
CA GLU A 693 27.67 28.10 -35.19
C GLU A 693 27.35 28.31 -33.69
N PHE A 694 26.09 28.06 -33.30
CA PHE A 694 25.47 28.20 -31.96
C PHE A 694 25.12 29.63 -31.49
N GLY A 695 23.91 30.07 -31.86
CA GLY A 695 23.26 31.27 -31.32
C GLY A 695 22.64 31.01 -29.95
N ILE A 696 23.16 31.68 -28.93
CA ILE A 696 22.54 31.82 -27.61
C ILE A 696 21.73 33.12 -27.65
N GLY A 697 20.42 33.00 -27.78
CA GLY A 697 19.48 34.06 -27.42
C GLY A 697 19.25 33.98 -25.91
N HIS A 698 19.34 35.11 -25.22
CA HIS A 698 19.09 35.24 -23.80
C HIS A 698 17.66 34.79 -23.48
N SER A 699 17.56 33.60 -22.89
CA SER A 699 16.35 33.05 -22.28
C SER A 699 16.53 33.20 -20.77
N VAL A 700 15.51 33.74 -20.11
CA VAL A 700 15.40 33.80 -18.65
C VAL A 700 15.29 32.34 -18.18
N PRO A 701 16.25 31.81 -17.39
CA PRO A 701 16.27 30.40 -17.04
C PRO A 701 15.62 30.21 -15.67
N GLY A 702 14.36 29.80 -15.69
CA GLY A 702 13.52 29.45 -14.55
C GLY A 702 12.08 29.37 -15.06
N PHE A 703 11.29 28.42 -14.61
CA PHE A 703 9.86 28.24 -14.94
C PHE A 703 9.42 27.65 -16.30
N THR A 704 10.16 27.75 -17.40
CA THR A 704 9.69 27.13 -18.68
C THR A 704 9.78 25.59 -18.73
N GLY A 705 10.40 24.94 -17.75
CA GLY A 705 10.54 23.47 -17.69
C GLY A 705 9.38 22.73 -17.01
N LEU A 706 8.62 23.40 -16.14
CA LEU A 706 7.51 22.79 -15.39
C LEU A 706 6.25 22.60 -16.24
N LEU A 707 6.06 23.46 -17.25
CA LEU A 707 4.84 23.49 -18.08
C LEU A 707 4.66 22.25 -18.95
N SER A 708 5.71 21.47 -19.23
CA SER A 708 5.58 20.25 -20.04
C SER A 708 5.23 18.99 -19.25
N VAL A 709 5.27 19.04 -17.91
CA VAL A 709 5.00 17.86 -17.06
C VAL A 709 3.54 17.83 -16.59
N LEU A 710 2.92 19.00 -16.37
CA LEU A 710 1.55 19.11 -15.87
C LEU A 710 0.45 19.00 -16.95
N ALA A 711 0.77 19.23 -18.23
CA ALA A 711 -0.17 18.94 -19.33
C ALA A 711 -0.25 17.43 -19.67
N ILE A 712 0.74 16.63 -19.27
CA ILE A 712 0.85 15.21 -19.61
C ILE A 712 0.08 14.32 -18.62
N THR A 713 -0.12 14.74 -17.38
CA THR A 713 -0.87 13.98 -16.36
C THR A 713 -2.33 13.72 -16.77
N GLY A 714 -2.97 14.65 -17.48
CA GLY A 714 -4.29 14.40 -18.08
C GLY A 714 -4.29 13.44 -19.29
N ALA A 715 -3.16 13.26 -19.99
CA ALA A 715 -3.08 12.42 -21.20
C ALA A 715 -2.75 10.96 -20.86
N VAL A 716 -2.07 10.76 -19.73
CA VAL A 716 -1.61 9.45 -19.27
C VAL A 716 -2.79 8.60 -18.76
N LEU A 717 -3.85 9.23 -18.23
CA LEU A 717 -5.06 8.53 -17.81
C LEU A 717 -5.90 7.98 -18.99
N LEU A 718 -5.88 8.62 -20.16
CA LEU A 718 -6.63 8.14 -21.34
C LEU A 718 -5.80 7.25 -22.29
N THR A 719 -4.48 7.42 -22.34
CA THR A 719 -3.62 6.51 -23.12
C THR A 719 -3.49 5.12 -22.47
N GLY A 720 -3.76 5.01 -21.17
CA GLY A 720 -3.90 3.74 -20.43
C GLY A 720 -5.07 2.87 -20.90
N ARG A 721 -6.13 3.44 -21.51
CA ARG A 721 -7.26 2.67 -22.07
C ARG A 721 -7.01 2.12 -23.47
N ARG A 722 -6.11 2.70 -24.27
CA ARG A 722 -5.76 2.13 -25.59
C ARG A 722 -4.86 0.88 -25.51
N GLY A 723 -4.22 0.62 -24.38
CA GLY A 723 -3.36 -0.56 -24.18
C GLY A 723 -4.11 -1.87 -23.88
N LEU A 724 -5.38 -1.78 -23.46
CA LEU A 724 -6.22 -2.95 -23.15
C LEU A 724 -6.90 -3.58 -24.38
N HIS A 725 -6.81 -2.95 -25.55
CA HIS A 725 -7.46 -3.42 -26.79
C HIS A 725 -6.60 -4.34 -27.68
N GLU A 726 -5.33 -4.64 -27.36
CA GLU A 726 -4.48 -5.54 -28.17
C GLU A 726 -4.21 -6.95 -27.57
N THR A 727 -4.63 -7.25 -26.33
CA THR A 727 -4.39 -8.57 -25.71
C THR A 727 -5.61 -9.49 -25.63
N ARG A 728 -6.83 -9.03 -25.97
CA ARG A 728 -8.03 -9.91 -26.02
C ARG A 728 -8.18 -10.73 -27.32
N GLY A 729 -7.12 -10.79 -28.13
CA GLY A 729 -7.08 -11.53 -29.39
C GLY A 729 -6.38 -12.89 -29.35
N ARG A 730 -6.17 -13.57 -28.21
CA ARG A 730 -5.63 -14.95 -28.18
C ARG A 730 -5.67 -15.65 -26.82
N ALA A 731 -6.85 -16.08 -26.37
CA ALA A 731 -6.93 -17.20 -25.41
C ALA A 731 -7.85 -18.28 -25.97
N ARG A 732 -7.23 -19.42 -26.27
CA ARG A 732 -7.86 -20.69 -26.64
C ARG A 732 -8.63 -21.22 -25.44
N ALA A 733 -9.80 -21.80 -25.73
CA ALA A 733 -10.58 -22.65 -24.84
C ALA A 733 -9.72 -23.58 -23.98
N VAL A 734 -9.85 -23.44 -22.67
CA VAL A 734 -9.54 -24.49 -21.68
C VAL A 734 -10.83 -24.76 -20.94
N ASN A 735 -11.20 -26.04 -20.94
CA ASN A 735 -12.48 -26.60 -20.56
C ASN A 735 -12.47 -26.98 -19.06
N PRO A 736 -13.35 -26.44 -18.20
CA PRO A 736 -13.42 -26.86 -16.80
C PRO A 736 -14.50 -27.93 -16.64
N PHE A 737 -14.21 -29.15 -17.07
CA PHE A 737 -14.92 -30.35 -16.63
C PHE A 737 -13.91 -31.49 -16.54
N ASN A 738 -13.31 -31.61 -15.36
CA ASN A 738 -12.77 -32.85 -14.79
C ASN A 738 -12.44 -32.50 -13.35
N ASP A 739 -13.40 -32.70 -12.46
CA ASP A 739 -13.23 -33.32 -11.15
C ASP A 739 -14.55 -33.21 -10.38
N ALA A 740 -15.48 -34.08 -10.76
CA ALA A 740 -16.68 -34.43 -9.98
C ALA A 740 -17.13 -35.86 -10.37
N GLU A 741 -16.27 -36.83 -10.13
CA GLU A 741 -16.65 -38.23 -9.90
C GLU A 741 -15.86 -38.74 -8.67
N ASP A 742 -16.40 -38.50 -7.48
CA ASP A 742 -16.39 -39.42 -6.33
C ASP A 742 -17.50 -39.04 -5.33
#